data_AF-A0A415GLB5-F1
#
_entry.id   AF-A0A415GLB5-F1
#
_cell.length_a   1.000
_cell.length_b   1.000
_cell.length_c   1.000
_cell.angle_alpha   90.00
_cell.angle_beta   90.00
_cell.angle_gamma   90.00
#
_symmetry.space_group_name_H-M   'P 1'
#
loop_
_entity.id
_entity.type
_entity.pdbx_description
1 polymer ?
#
loop_
_entity_poly.entity_id
_entity_poly.type
_entity_poly.pdbx_seq_one_letter_code
_entity_poly.pdbx_strand_id
1 'polypeptide(L)'
;MRKTLQVLFSALLAATTLAPSTVKAQTPSTGGPYDVPYSCLWNDQKVLVNKEWTVEDKNNDGITWGFSNDVPGSFISYIGTAQKQDADDWLVSPYLAFEAGKTYKVETGGFKAMGGSQKLAVAIGTGDDPTTYKVVGDYTISATYGGGGATPVEGEFIAPTTGKYRVAFHCTSNQRAYLLLLPVKVFAQAALAVRPAAVNDLNVEVGAKGAVSAKVSFTIPSTDYAGNPLSSLTRVQLYRDYVVVKNFDSPKPGEKVVWQDEEVLTGEHTYSVISTANDLRSDEVVKKAYVGYDRPLPPQNIKIHDNLDGTAAITWDPVSEVGMHGGYVDPKTAEYCVYTLEYGYLREVEMGLAETKCVVEKVNYDGAQSAVQYALLTYVDSPTSDTAVVSDYGREAFLIGQAHEIPYYESFANKSLQKGPWVIDANCAGKFGLSEDAQDEDAGSLVFNPSTGSTLACIQGPKVDIANAGNPQIVFWYYAYPGTDGKITVKVNRNGQEMVEVGTVDYSTLTGKMGWRSVAMDLKSVSTAGVKNGYIRPYFYAEGLSTSIMIDNIKIYDAIENNLAADIDAPAHVQSGKAAQLNVKVTNLGTAKASGYKVHLFIDGKKFETEEGEDLEPNAVATYEFAYTPKLHVGKFTVRGEVEWAADMFQANNKSIDYTVEVVSSPLPAINDLAATDKGVLTWSAMDVDGVKVTDDFESYTPWSIARVGDWTLYDGDKGTVYTFGGIQHPNSGVAQAYIVFNPWQVSGITGSNWQMFADIFAPHSGKQSMMSTGTTIDTGTPTNNWLITPELSGEEQTISFWVNAPGDEINRGEQSPNSGPETFDIYYSEDDTNANSFIKINKDSYEAVYKWTKYDIALPEGAKYFAIVHTSTGSLTSYNFEPDRLCVDDVTYRAGGLRVMGYNVYRDGVLVKKLDGKTTTWTDEKYTDDNGYGAGNHKYNVIVVYANGESNVSNTVYVGDPAAGVDSVVVNGVKTNNRVYTINGKYVGNSLKDVKQGLYIQNGKKVVVK
;
A
#
# COMPACT_ATOMS: atom_id res chain seq x y z
N MET A 1 -16.42 48.00 20.90
CA MET A 1 -16.54 48.16 22.37
C MET A 1 -17.68 47.26 22.85
N ARG A 2 -17.33 46.15 23.52
CA ARG A 2 -18.15 45.27 24.39
C ARG A 2 -19.38 44.51 23.82
N LYS A 3 -19.35 43.20 24.14
CA LYS A 3 -20.32 42.08 23.99
C LYS A 3 -20.09 41.29 22.70
N THR A 4 -19.43 40.11 22.65
CA THR A 4 -19.19 39.04 23.64
C THR A 4 -20.45 38.55 24.35
N LEU A 5 -21.16 37.60 23.72
CA LEU A 5 -21.74 36.35 24.27
C LEU A 5 -22.78 35.80 23.28
N GLN A 6 -22.48 34.67 22.62
CA GLN A 6 -23.41 33.61 22.11
C GLN A 6 -22.82 32.74 20.97
N VAL A 7 -21.49 32.66 20.84
CA VAL A 7 -20.84 31.59 20.05
C VAL A 7 -19.90 30.84 21.00
N LEU A 8 -20.51 30.06 21.90
CA LEU A 8 -19.88 29.06 22.80
C LEU A 8 -20.96 28.56 23.76
N PHE A 9 -21.83 27.67 23.29
CA PHE A 9 -22.58 26.67 24.08
C PHE A 9 -23.52 25.91 23.13
N SER A 10 -23.04 24.79 22.57
CA SER A 10 -23.79 23.54 22.25
C SER A 10 -22.87 22.53 21.55
N ALA A 11 -21.66 22.36 22.08
CA ALA A 11 -20.77 21.25 21.79
C ALA A 11 -20.22 20.75 23.12
N LEU A 12 -21.13 20.27 23.98
CA LEU A 12 -20.90 19.30 25.05
C LEU A 12 -22.24 19.08 25.78
N LEU A 13 -22.99 18.07 25.35
CA LEU A 13 -23.76 17.27 26.29
C LEU A 13 -23.53 15.80 25.89
N ALA A 14 -22.56 15.19 26.58
CA ALA A 14 -22.44 13.76 26.66
C ALA A 14 -23.77 13.15 27.15
N ALA A 15 -24.10 11.98 26.59
CA ALA A 15 -24.98 10.99 27.19
C ALA A 15 -26.29 11.54 27.79
N THR A 16 -27.20 11.99 26.94
CA THR A 16 -28.62 11.89 27.27
C THR A 16 -29.14 10.59 26.70
N THR A 17 -29.60 9.75 27.62
CA THR A 17 -30.23 8.44 27.39
C THR A 17 -31.04 8.41 26.09
N LEU A 18 -30.69 7.48 25.20
CA LEU A 18 -31.59 6.95 24.16
C LEU A 18 -32.86 6.48 24.88
N ALA A 19 -33.89 7.31 24.91
CA ALA A 19 -35.21 6.84 25.31
C ALA A 19 -35.83 6.23 24.07
N PRO A 20 -35.98 4.89 23.98
CA PRO A 20 -36.85 4.31 22.96
C PRO A 20 -38.23 4.96 23.06
N SER A 21 -38.94 5.09 21.94
CA SER A 21 -40.34 5.51 21.95
C SER A 21 -41.11 4.55 22.87
N THR A 22 -41.49 5.02 24.06
CA THR A 22 -42.10 4.19 25.12
C THR A 22 -43.58 3.89 24.85
N VAL A 23 -43.91 3.43 23.65
CA VAL A 23 -45.24 2.89 23.33
C VAL A 23 -45.24 1.41 23.72
N LYS A 24 -45.92 1.07 24.81
CA LYS A 24 -46.13 -0.32 25.21
C LYS A 24 -47.16 -0.99 24.30
N ALA A 25 -47.10 -2.32 24.16
CA ALA A 25 -48.10 -3.13 23.48
C ALA A 25 -49.53 -2.70 23.83
N GLN A 26 -50.35 -2.44 22.82
CA GLN A 26 -51.68 -1.88 22.97
C GLN A 26 -52.77 -2.93 22.74
N THR A 27 -53.87 -2.84 23.50
CA THR A 27 -55.07 -3.66 23.25
C THR A 27 -55.79 -3.18 21.97
N PRO A 28 -56.20 -4.08 21.07
CA PRO A 28 -56.94 -3.77 19.83
C PRO A 28 -58.16 -2.86 19.99
N SER A 29 -58.41 -2.00 18.99
CA SER A 29 -59.63 -1.15 18.91
C SER A 29 -60.92 -1.98 18.93
N THR A 30 -61.95 -1.49 19.61
CA THR A 30 -63.31 -2.09 19.64
C THR A 30 -64.32 -1.36 18.74
N GLY A 31 -63.87 -0.40 17.93
CA GLY A 31 -64.72 0.36 17.00
C GLY A 31 -65.35 -0.49 15.87
N GLY A 32 -66.43 0.03 15.26
CA GLY A 32 -67.03 -0.55 14.05
C GLY A 32 -66.05 -0.50 12.85
N PRO A 33 -66.27 -1.32 11.79
CA PRO A 33 -65.36 -1.35 10.67
C PRO A 33 -65.49 -0.09 9.80
N TYR A 34 -64.37 0.38 9.26
CA TYR A 34 -64.36 1.42 8.23
C TYR A 34 -64.67 0.83 6.85
N ASP A 35 -65.39 1.59 6.03
CA ASP A 35 -65.60 1.24 4.62
C ASP A 35 -64.33 1.48 3.80
N VAL A 36 -64.30 0.86 2.61
CA VAL A 36 -63.17 0.89 1.69
C VAL A 36 -63.61 1.65 0.42
N PRO A 37 -62.86 2.66 -0.07
CA PRO A 37 -61.44 2.93 0.23
C PRO A 37 -61.18 3.55 1.62
N TYR A 38 -60.11 3.08 2.26
CA TYR A 38 -59.61 3.58 3.54
C TYR A 38 -58.20 4.16 3.35
N SER A 39 -57.87 5.21 4.09
CA SER A 39 -56.52 5.78 4.10
C SER A 39 -56.13 6.34 5.46
N CYS A 40 -54.86 6.20 5.84
CA CYS A 40 -54.27 6.86 7.00
C CYS A 40 -53.07 7.71 6.58
N LEU A 41 -53.11 9.01 6.88
CA LEU A 41 -52.09 10.00 6.46
C LEU A 41 -50.97 10.23 7.47
N TRP A 42 -51.01 9.59 8.65
CA TRP A 42 -50.04 9.79 9.73
C TRP A 42 -49.86 11.24 10.19
N ASN A 43 -50.88 12.08 10.00
CA ASN A 43 -50.84 13.52 10.32
C ASN A 43 -51.42 13.85 11.71
N ASP A 44 -52.06 12.90 12.39
CA ASP A 44 -52.55 13.04 13.76
C ASP A 44 -52.03 11.90 14.63
N GLN A 45 -51.19 12.23 15.62
CA GLN A 45 -50.65 11.25 16.56
C GLN A 45 -51.73 10.53 17.39
N LYS A 46 -52.95 11.10 17.44
CA LYS A 46 -54.09 10.48 18.10
C LYS A 46 -54.49 9.14 17.50
N VAL A 47 -54.07 8.78 16.29
CA VAL A 47 -54.35 7.45 15.71
C VAL A 47 -53.75 6.30 16.54
N LEU A 48 -52.61 6.52 17.21
CA LEU A 48 -52.03 5.55 18.15
C LEU A 48 -52.50 5.78 19.59
N VAL A 49 -52.73 7.03 20.00
CA VAL A 49 -53.18 7.36 21.37
C VAL A 49 -54.62 6.85 21.61
N ASN A 50 -55.49 6.99 20.61
CA ASN A 50 -56.87 6.50 20.64
C ASN A 50 -56.97 5.02 20.24
N LYS A 51 -55.82 4.36 19.97
CA LYS A 51 -55.75 2.96 19.54
C LYS A 51 -56.55 2.67 18.27
N GLU A 52 -56.65 3.62 17.35
CA GLU A 52 -57.23 3.38 16.02
C GLU A 52 -56.34 2.41 15.24
N TRP A 53 -55.03 2.68 15.28
CA TRP A 53 -53.98 1.73 14.93
C TRP A 53 -53.34 1.21 16.22
N THR A 54 -52.92 -0.05 16.23
CA THR A 54 -52.33 -0.70 17.40
C THR A 54 -50.94 -1.23 17.12
N VAL A 55 -50.05 -1.04 18.10
CA VAL A 55 -48.65 -1.50 18.07
C VAL A 55 -48.49 -2.71 18.99
N GLU A 56 -47.84 -3.76 18.49
CA GLU A 56 -47.43 -4.93 19.25
C GLU A 56 -45.91 -5.10 19.19
N ASP A 57 -45.26 -4.89 20.34
CA ASP A 57 -43.86 -5.25 20.58
C ASP A 57 -43.81 -6.73 20.96
N LYS A 58 -43.50 -7.62 20.00
CA LYS A 58 -43.63 -9.08 20.19
C LYS A 58 -42.40 -9.68 20.85
N ASN A 59 -41.22 -9.17 20.49
CA ASN A 59 -39.95 -9.64 21.03
C ASN A 59 -39.62 -9.02 22.40
N ASN A 60 -40.42 -8.04 22.86
CA ASN A 60 -40.34 -7.36 24.16
C ASN A 60 -39.01 -6.64 24.41
N ASP A 61 -38.36 -6.10 23.37
CA ASP A 61 -37.12 -5.32 23.53
C ASP A 61 -37.36 -3.82 23.75
N GLY A 62 -38.61 -3.36 23.65
CA GLY A 62 -38.99 -1.96 23.81
C GLY A 62 -38.66 -1.08 22.60
N ILE A 63 -38.23 -1.66 21.48
CA ILE A 63 -37.96 -0.97 20.22
C ILE A 63 -39.09 -1.30 19.25
N THR A 64 -40.02 -0.35 19.05
CA THR A 64 -41.24 -0.63 18.28
C THR A 64 -41.73 0.58 17.46
N TRP A 65 -42.88 0.42 16.79
CA TRP A 65 -43.50 1.44 15.95
C TRP A 65 -43.99 2.66 16.76
N GLY A 66 -43.77 3.86 16.24
CA GLY A 66 -44.24 5.10 16.85
C GLY A 66 -43.99 6.33 15.98
N PHE A 67 -44.44 7.49 16.46
CA PHE A 67 -44.09 8.78 15.85
C PHE A 67 -42.75 9.25 16.40
N SER A 68 -41.83 9.64 15.51
CA SER A 68 -40.55 10.22 15.87
C SER A 68 -40.49 11.69 15.43
N ASN A 69 -39.87 12.54 16.25
CA ASN A 69 -39.54 13.92 15.89
C ASN A 69 -38.15 14.02 15.23
N ASP A 70 -37.42 12.91 15.11
CA ASP A 70 -36.04 12.89 14.59
C ASP A 70 -35.99 13.12 13.07
N VAL A 71 -37.11 12.92 12.37
CA VAL A 71 -37.22 13.07 10.92
C VAL A 71 -38.46 13.91 10.59
N PRO A 72 -38.34 15.02 9.83
CA PRO A 72 -39.48 15.85 9.45
C PRO A 72 -40.38 15.12 8.43
N GLY A 73 -41.70 15.13 8.64
CA GLY A 73 -42.68 14.58 7.69
C GLY A 73 -43.80 13.77 8.36
N SER A 74 -44.76 13.29 7.59
CA SER A 74 -45.88 12.47 8.07
C SER A 74 -45.59 10.98 7.91
N PHE A 75 -44.83 10.42 8.86
CA PHE A 75 -44.45 9.01 8.89
C PHE A 75 -44.84 8.36 10.20
N ILE A 76 -45.06 7.05 10.15
CA ILE A 76 -44.91 6.17 11.31
C ILE A 76 -43.57 5.45 11.20
N SER A 77 -42.84 5.35 12.31
CA SER A 77 -41.43 4.98 12.31
C SER A 77 -41.17 3.79 13.23
N TYR A 78 -40.32 2.88 12.80
CA TYR A 78 -39.67 1.88 13.65
C TYR A 78 -38.21 2.27 13.86
N ILE A 79 -37.79 2.49 15.11
CA ILE A 79 -36.48 3.07 15.45
C ILE A 79 -35.49 1.96 15.88
N GLY A 80 -35.02 1.16 14.94
CA GLY A 80 -34.13 0.01 15.16
C GLY A 80 -32.65 0.33 15.43
N THR A 81 -32.25 1.59 15.62
CA THR A 81 -30.81 1.95 15.75
C THR A 81 -30.14 1.38 17.00
N ALA A 82 -30.91 1.16 18.06
CA ALA A 82 -30.44 0.58 19.31
C ALA A 82 -30.67 -0.95 19.41
N GLN A 83 -31.15 -1.59 18.33
CA GLN A 83 -31.53 -3.01 18.38
C GLN A 83 -30.35 -3.92 18.70
N LYS A 84 -30.61 -4.92 19.55
CA LYS A 84 -29.64 -5.95 19.97
C LYS A 84 -30.05 -7.36 19.51
N GLN A 85 -31.26 -7.48 18.97
CA GLN A 85 -31.86 -8.69 18.42
C GLN A 85 -32.65 -8.32 17.15
N ASP A 86 -33.11 -9.33 16.42
CA ASP A 86 -33.96 -9.13 15.26
C ASP A 86 -35.34 -8.58 15.67
N ALA A 87 -35.88 -7.67 14.87
CA ALA A 87 -37.22 -7.12 15.07
C ALA A 87 -38.30 -8.20 14.90
N ASP A 88 -39.39 -8.09 15.65
CA ASP A 88 -40.58 -8.96 15.48
C ASP A 88 -41.88 -8.19 15.72
N ASP A 89 -41.95 -6.93 15.31
CA ASP A 89 -42.96 -6.00 15.83
C ASP A 89 -44.00 -5.60 14.80
N TRP A 90 -45.25 -5.48 15.26
CA TRP A 90 -46.41 -5.32 14.39
C TRP A 90 -47.08 -3.96 14.58
N LEU A 91 -47.52 -3.39 13.46
CA LEU A 91 -48.41 -2.25 13.40
C LEU A 91 -49.71 -2.66 12.69
N VAL A 92 -50.85 -2.58 13.38
CA VAL A 92 -52.12 -3.18 12.95
C VAL A 92 -53.20 -2.12 12.77
N SER A 93 -53.93 -2.19 11.66
CA SER A 93 -55.00 -1.25 11.30
C SER A 93 -56.27 -1.42 12.14
N PRO A 94 -57.20 -0.44 12.09
CA PRO A 94 -58.58 -0.69 12.53
C PRO A 94 -59.26 -1.75 11.65
N TYR A 95 -60.45 -2.20 12.07
CA TYR A 95 -61.26 -3.10 11.25
C TYR A 95 -61.70 -2.41 9.95
N LEU A 96 -61.55 -3.11 8.82
CA LEU A 96 -61.99 -2.69 7.49
C LEU A 96 -63.07 -3.67 6.99
N ALA A 97 -64.12 -3.14 6.35
CA ALA A 97 -65.20 -3.93 5.79
C ALA A 97 -64.83 -4.41 4.38
N PHE A 98 -64.76 -5.73 4.19
CA PHE A 98 -64.52 -6.35 2.89
C PHE A 98 -65.67 -7.28 2.49
N GLU A 99 -65.90 -7.41 1.18
CA GLU A 99 -66.92 -8.27 0.58
C GLU A 99 -66.30 -9.51 -0.05
N ALA A 100 -66.93 -10.67 0.16
CA ALA A 100 -66.49 -11.94 -0.39
C ALA A 100 -66.26 -11.88 -1.90
N GLY A 101 -65.14 -12.44 -2.36
CA GLY A 101 -64.79 -12.57 -3.77
C GLY A 101 -64.27 -11.31 -4.44
N LYS A 102 -64.20 -10.15 -3.74
CA LYS A 102 -63.55 -8.95 -4.27
C LYS A 102 -62.05 -8.95 -3.96
N THR A 103 -61.26 -8.47 -4.92
CA THR A 103 -59.83 -8.21 -4.74
C THR A 103 -59.62 -6.81 -4.19
N TYR A 104 -58.76 -6.69 -3.19
CA TYR A 104 -58.37 -5.45 -2.55
C TYR A 104 -56.85 -5.31 -2.56
N LYS A 105 -56.39 -4.07 -2.68
CA LYS A 105 -54.97 -3.72 -2.68
C LYS A 105 -54.68 -2.76 -1.52
N VAL A 106 -53.57 -3.03 -0.84
CA VAL A 106 -52.91 -2.16 0.13
C VAL A 106 -51.72 -1.50 -0.57
N GLU A 107 -51.56 -0.20 -0.40
CA GLU A 107 -50.43 0.56 -0.97
C GLU A 107 -49.85 1.51 0.08
N THR A 108 -48.52 1.54 0.14
CA THR A 108 -47.69 2.50 0.89
C THR A 108 -46.27 2.51 0.30
N GLY A 109 -45.31 3.10 1.00
CA GLY A 109 -43.89 3.01 0.68
C GLY A 109 -43.02 3.16 1.92
N GLY A 110 -41.79 2.67 1.82
CA GLY A 110 -40.82 2.67 2.91
C GLY A 110 -39.53 3.40 2.56
N PHE A 111 -38.94 4.06 3.57
CA PHE A 111 -37.56 4.54 3.53
C PHE A 111 -36.75 4.00 4.70
N LYS A 112 -35.43 3.95 4.52
CA LYS A 112 -34.46 3.96 5.63
C LYS A 112 -33.89 5.38 5.79
N ALA A 113 -33.55 5.79 7.01
CA ALA A 113 -32.88 7.09 7.24
C ALA A 113 -31.39 6.96 7.59
N MET A 114 -31.04 6.02 8.48
CA MET A 114 -29.66 5.76 8.92
C MET A 114 -29.44 4.26 9.05
N GLY A 115 -28.32 3.71 8.58
CA GLY A 115 -27.96 2.31 8.75
C GLY A 115 -28.27 1.39 7.56
N GLY A 116 -28.35 0.08 7.84
CA GLY A 116 -28.56 -0.99 6.85
C GLY A 116 -29.98 -1.00 6.24
N SER A 117 -30.21 -1.88 5.26
CA SER A 117 -31.57 -2.12 4.73
C SER A 117 -32.50 -2.70 5.79
N GLN A 118 -33.81 -2.46 5.65
CA GLN A 118 -34.84 -2.94 6.59
C GLN A 118 -35.74 -3.99 5.96
N LYS A 119 -36.35 -4.87 6.75
CA LYS A 119 -37.30 -5.89 6.28
C LYS A 119 -38.71 -5.60 6.79
N LEU A 120 -39.68 -5.63 5.89
CA LEU A 120 -41.07 -5.31 6.18
C LEU A 120 -42.00 -6.26 5.43
N ALA A 121 -42.88 -6.94 6.17
CA ALA A 121 -43.97 -7.72 5.60
C ALA A 121 -45.32 -7.01 5.78
N VAL A 122 -46.21 -7.19 4.81
CA VAL A 122 -47.61 -6.76 4.86
C VAL A 122 -48.48 -8.01 5.03
N ALA A 123 -49.37 -8.01 6.01
CA ALA A 123 -50.24 -9.14 6.32
C ALA A 123 -51.70 -8.72 6.49
N ILE A 124 -52.63 -9.63 6.22
CA ILE A 124 -54.07 -9.38 6.29
C ILE A 124 -54.76 -10.56 6.97
N GLY A 125 -55.67 -10.26 7.90
CA GLY A 125 -56.39 -11.30 8.61
C GLY A 125 -57.60 -10.79 9.38
N THR A 126 -58.16 -11.69 10.19
CA THR A 126 -59.34 -11.47 11.01
C THR A 126 -59.01 -11.71 12.47
N GLY A 127 -59.67 -11.00 13.38
CA GLY A 127 -59.40 -11.11 14.81
C GLY A 127 -58.23 -10.24 15.26
N ASP A 128 -57.83 -10.41 16.50
CA ASP A 128 -56.99 -9.46 17.22
C ASP A 128 -55.50 -9.84 17.23
N ASP A 129 -55.14 -11.09 16.94
CA ASP A 129 -53.74 -11.57 16.92
C ASP A 129 -53.15 -11.52 15.50
N PRO A 130 -52.23 -10.58 15.20
CA PRO A 130 -51.67 -10.40 13.87
C PRO A 130 -50.77 -11.56 13.42
N THR A 131 -50.29 -12.41 14.33
CA THR A 131 -49.45 -13.58 13.96
C THR A 131 -50.24 -14.65 13.20
N THR A 132 -51.57 -14.59 13.25
CA THR A 132 -52.47 -15.47 12.50
C THR A 132 -52.77 -14.95 11.09
N TYR A 133 -52.33 -13.74 10.76
CA TYR A 133 -52.67 -13.08 9.50
C TYR A 133 -51.87 -13.70 8.35
N LYS A 134 -52.47 -13.66 7.16
CA LYS A 134 -51.81 -14.13 5.94
C LYS A 134 -50.91 -13.01 5.41
N VAL A 135 -49.62 -13.31 5.23
CA VAL A 135 -48.68 -12.41 4.55
C VAL A 135 -49.07 -12.27 3.07
N VAL A 136 -49.18 -11.04 2.60
CA VAL A 136 -49.57 -10.65 1.24
C VAL A 136 -48.50 -9.83 0.52
N GLY A 137 -47.40 -9.51 1.19
CA GLY A 137 -46.20 -8.88 0.62
C GLY A 137 -45.02 -8.95 1.61
N ASP A 138 -43.80 -9.04 1.10
CA ASP A 138 -42.55 -9.09 1.87
C ASP A 138 -41.46 -8.30 1.13
N TYR A 139 -40.82 -7.36 1.81
CA TYR A 139 -40.03 -6.29 1.20
C TYR A 139 -38.71 -6.05 1.93
N THR A 140 -37.65 -5.80 1.13
CA THR A 140 -36.40 -5.20 1.62
C THR A 140 -36.39 -3.71 1.28
N ILE A 141 -36.40 -2.86 2.30
CA ILE A 141 -36.42 -1.41 2.20
C ILE A 141 -34.98 -0.89 2.21
N SER A 142 -34.52 -0.44 1.04
CA SER A 142 -33.14 0.06 0.85
C SER A 142 -33.09 1.54 0.46
N ALA A 143 -34.22 2.13 0.03
CA ALA A 143 -34.27 3.53 -0.37
C ALA A 143 -34.00 4.47 0.81
N THR A 144 -33.04 5.38 0.64
CA THR A 144 -32.65 6.33 1.69
C THR A 144 -33.55 7.57 1.66
N TYR A 145 -34.06 7.96 2.82
CA TYR A 145 -34.80 9.20 3.03
C TYR A 145 -33.95 10.41 2.59
N GLY A 146 -34.50 11.25 1.70
CA GLY A 146 -33.79 12.38 1.09
C GLY A 146 -32.92 12.03 -0.14
N GLY A 147 -32.74 10.75 -0.46
CA GLY A 147 -31.87 10.27 -1.54
C GLY A 147 -32.57 9.72 -2.79
N GLY A 148 -33.89 9.87 -2.92
CA GLY A 148 -34.67 9.34 -4.05
C GLY A 148 -36.12 9.00 -3.70
N GLY A 149 -36.80 8.24 -4.57
CA GLY A 149 -38.17 7.76 -4.33
C GLY A 149 -38.24 6.64 -3.30
N ALA A 150 -39.40 6.51 -2.62
CA ALA A 150 -39.64 5.47 -1.62
C ALA A 150 -39.61 4.07 -2.25
N THR A 151 -39.24 3.05 -1.47
CA THR A 151 -39.44 1.65 -1.86
C THR A 151 -40.96 1.38 -1.85
N PRO A 152 -41.61 1.05 -2.97
CA PRO A 152 -43.04 0.74 -2.98
C PRO A 152 -43.33 -0.50 -2.15
N VAL A 153 -44.36 -0.43 -1.29
CA VAL A 153 -44.80 -1.53 -0.44
C VAL A 153 -46.28 -1.75 -0.70
N GLU A 154 -46.63 -2.95 -1.14
CA GLU A 154 -47.97 -3.27 -1.59
C GLU A 154 -48.45 -4.61 -1.01
N GLY A 155 -49.75 -4.88 -1.10
CA GLY A 155 -50.29 -6.18 -0.73
C GLY A 155 -51.63 -6.39 -1.41
N GLU A 156 -51.83 -7.55 -2.03
CA GLU A 156 -53.07 -7.87 -2.72
C GLU A 156 -53.73 -9.11 -2.09
N PHE A 157 -55.03 -9.05 -1.87
CA PHE A 157 -55.78 -10.21 -1.38
C PHE A 157 -57.22 -10.23 -1.90
N ILE A 158 -57.74 -11.43 -2.05
CA ILE A 158 -59.16 -11.68 -2.32
C ILE A 158 -59.83 -11.99 -0.99
N ALA A 159 -60.85 -11.25 -0.62
CA ALA A 159 -61.58 -11.50 0.63
C ALA A 159 -62.35 -12.84 0.51
N PRO A 160 -62.02 -13.88 1.31
CA PRO A 160 -62.70 -15.17 1.19
C PRO A 160 -64.15 -15.13 1.70
N THR A 161 -64.45 -14.23 2.63
CA THR A 161 -65.78 -14.05 3.23
C THR A 161 -66.08 -12.56 3.40
N THR A 162 -67.35 -12.17 3.35
CA THR A 162 -67.75 -10.82 3.71
C THR A 162 -67.59 -10.65 5.21
N GLY A 163 -66.86 -9.63 5.65
CA GLY A 163 -66.56 -9.48 7.07
C GLY A 163 -65.60 -8.36 7.39
N LYS A 164 -65.19 -8.31 8.67
CA LYS A 164 -64.24 -7.33 9.20
C LYS A 164 -62.84 -7.93 9.19
N TYR A 165 -61.91 -7.26 8.51
CA TYR A 165 -60.51 -7.66 8.41
C TYR A 165 -59.61 -6.54 8.92
N ARG A 166 -58.32 -6.82 9.05
CA ARG A 166 -57.27 -5.84 9.38
C ARG A 166 -56.07 -6.04 8.49
N VAL A 167 -55.35 -4.96 8.23
CA VAL A 167 -54.05 -4.91 7.57
C VAL A 167 -52.99 -4.70 8.64
N ALA A 168 -51.87 -5.41 8.55
CA ALA A 168 -50.77 -5.29 9.48
C ALA A 168 -49.43 -5.16 8.75
N PHE A 169 -48.50 -4.42 9.36
CA PHE A 169 -47.12 -4.26 8.91
C PHE A 169 -46.19 -4.87 9.97
N HIS A 170 -45.34 -5.80 9.55
CA HIS A 170 -44.44 -6.57 10.42
C HIS A 170 -42.99 -6.23 10.12
N CYS A 171 -42.29 -5.66 11.10
CA CYS A 171 -40.86 -5.38 10.99
C CYS A 171 -40.07 -6.63 11.40
N THR A 172 -39.25 -7.16 10.50
CA THR A 172 -38.39 -8.36 10.71
C THR A 172 -36.91 -8.07 10.48
N SER A 173 -36.53 -6.79 10.61
CA SER A 173 -35.18 -6.31 10.34
C SER A 173 -34.12 -6.94 11.26
N ASN A 174 -33.04 -7.41 10.66
CA ASN A 174 -31.84 -7.92 11.34
C ASN A 174 -30.64 -6.96 11.30
N GLN A 175 -30.87 -5.72 10.84
CA GLN A 175 -29.86 -4.66 10.73
C GLN A 175 -30.34 -3.40 11.46
N ARG A 176 -29.42 -2.69 12.12
CA ARG A 176 -29.69 -1.44 12.83
C ARG A 176 -30.01 -0.32 11.83
N ALA A 177 -31.27 0.16 11.83
CA ALA A 177 -31.66 1.36 11.09
C ALA A 177 -33.02 1.93 11.54
N TYR A 178 -33.39 3.07 10.98
CA TYR A 178 -34.79 3.55 10.98
C TYR A 178 -35.54 2.91 9.81
N LEU A 179 -36.80 2.50 10.04
CA LEU A 179 -37.77 2.23 8.98
C LEU A 179 -38.89 3.27 9.07
N LEU A 180 -39.09 4.04 8.00
CA LEU A 180 -40.13 5.06 7.89
C LEU A 180 -41.21 4.58 6.93
N LEU A 181 -42.46 4.52 7.39
CA LEU A 181 -43.59 4.07 6.59
C LEU A 181 -44.45 5.28 6.18
N LEU A 182 -44.71 5.39 4.88
CA LEU A 182 -45.55 6.42 4.28
C LEU A 182 -47.05 6.19 4.57
N PRO A 183 -47.90 7.19 4.29
CA PRO A 183 -49.36 7.03 4.35
C PRO A 183 -49.87 5.74 3.70
N VAL A 184 -50.78 5.07 4.38
CA VAL A 184 -51.34 3.78 3.95
C VAL A 184 -52.67 4.00 3.24
N LYS A 185 -52.89 3.27 2.15
CA LYS A 185 -54.17 3.21 1.42
C LYS A 185 -54.61 1.77 1.27
N VAL A 186 -55.92 1.54 1.38
CA VAL A 186 -56.56 0.26 1.12
C VAL A 186 -57.79 0.51 0.24
N PHE A 187 -57.90 -0.18 -0.89
CA PHE A 187 -59.01 0.00 -1.83
C PHE A 187 -59.34 -1.30 -2.58
N ALA A 188 -60.54 -1.41 -3.14
CA ALA A 188 -60.88 -2.52 -4.02
C ALA A 188 -60.19 -2.34 -5.38
N GLN A 189 -59.56 -3.38 -5.93
CA GLN A 189 -58.81 -3.30 -7.19
C GLN A 189 -59.68 -2.85 -8.37
N ALA A 190 -60.97 -3.22 -8.39
CA ALA A 190 -61.94 -2.72 -9.36
C ALA A 190 -62.16 -1.19 -9.31
N ALA A 191 -61.82 -0.53 -8.20
CA ALA A 191 -61.87 0.91 -8.06
C ALA A 191 -60.71 1.60 -8.81
N LEU A 192 -59.56 0.95 -9.03
CA LEU A 192 -58.43 1.56 -9.77
C LEU A 192 -58.76 1.87 -11.23
N ALA A 193 -59.67 1.13 -11.85
CA ALA A 193 -60.08 1.37 -13.22
C ALA A 193 -60.78 2.74 -13.38
N VAL A 194 -61.40 3.26 -12.32
CA VAL A 194 -62.24 4.47 -12.35
C VAL A 194 -61.60 5.70 -11.66
N ARG A 195 -60.32 5.60 -11.27
CA ARG A 195 -59.55 6.77 -10.79
C ARG A 195 -59.11 7.63 -11.98
N PRO A 196 -58.93 8.96 -11.82
CA PRO A 196 -58.41 9.78 -12.90
C PRO A 196 -57.04 9.32 -13.39
N ALA A 197 -56.78 9.45 -14.69
CA ALA A 197 -55.42 9.38 -15.22
C ALA A 197 -54.53 10.48 -14.59
N ALA A 198 -53.21 10.31 -14.69
CA ALA A 198 -52.27 11.37 -14.32
C ALA A 198 -52.49 12.64 -15.16
N VAL A 199 -52.13 13.81 -14.63
CA VAL A 199 -52.11 15.03 -15.43
C VAL A 199 -51.09 14.90 -16.56
N ASN A 200 -51.33 15.57 -17.68
CA ASN A 200 -50.37 15.62 -18.79
C ASN A 200 -49.62 16.96 -18.79
N ASP A 201 -48.49 17.01 -19.49
CA ASP A 201 -47.76 18.25 -19.80
C ASP A 201 -47.34 19.09 -18.57
N LEU A 202 -47.03 18.47 -17.43
CA LEU A 202 -46.51 19.20 -16.27
C LEU A 202 -45.18 19.87 -16.63
N ASN A 203 -45.18 21.19 -16.62
CA ASN A 203 -44.03 22.04 -16.90
C ASN A 203 -43.89 23.13 -15.83
N VAL A 204 -42.65 23.44 -15.46
CA VAL A 204 -42.28 24.49 -14.51
C VAL A 204 -41.27 25.40 -15.20
N GLU A 205 -41.69 26.63 -15.53
CA GLU A 205 -40.83 27.66 -16.09
C GLU A 205 -40.44 28.64 -14.99
N VAL A 206 -39.16 28.68 -14.62
CA VAL A 206 -38.66 29.61 -13.60
C VAL A 206 -38.54 31.03 -14.15
N GLY A 207 -38.58 32.02 -13.26
CA GLY A 207 -38.43 33.42 -13.63
C GLY A 207 -37.13 33.69 -14.37
N ALA A 208 -37.19 34.55 -15.39
CA ALA A 208 -36.03 34.91 -16.20
C ALA A 208 -34.95 35.59 -15.34
N LYS A 209 -33.68 35.26 -15.61
CA LYS A 209 -32.50 35.85 -14.95
C LYS A 209 -32.56 35.80 -13.41
N GLY A 210 -32.97 34.66 -12.87
CA GLY A 210 -33.00 34.44 -11.42
C GLY A 210 -34.12 35.17 -10.69
N ALA A 211 -35.16 35.64 -11.39
CA ALA A 211 -36.35 36.17 -10.73
C ALA A 211 -37.03 35.07 -9.89
N VAL A 212 -37.33 35.38 -8.62
CA VAL A 212 -37.88 34.42 -7.65
C VAL A 212 -39.38 34.22 -7.89
N SER A 213 -39.70 33.47 -8.95
CA SER A 213 -41.06 33.11 -9.34
C SER A 213 -41.02 31.85 -10.20
N ALA A 214 -42.13 31.13 -10.29
CA ALA A 214 -42.25 30.00 -11.20
C ALA A 214 -43.64 29.95 -11.84
N LYS A 215 -43.72 29.63 -13.13
CA LYS A 215 -44.97 29.39 -13.85
C LYS A 215 -45.16 27.89 -14.03
N VAL A 216 -46.15 27.35 -13.34
CA VAL A 216 -46.52 25.93 -13.41
C VAL A 216 -47.67 25.76 -14.40
N SER A 217 -47.53 24.85 -15.35
CA SER A 217 -48.61 24.52 -16.29
C SER A 217 -48.77 23.01 -16.44
N PHE A 218 -50.00 22.56 -16.63
CA PHE A 218 -50.36 21.15 -16.82
C PHE A 218 -51.76 21.03 -17.41
N THR A 219 -52.11 19.84 -17.90
CA THR A 219 -53.43 19.52 -18.45
C THR A 219 -54.16 18.54 -17.52
N ILE A 220 -55.36 18.92 -17.07
CA ILE A 220 -56.23 18.08 -16.22
C ILE A 220 -56.63 16.82 -17.01
N PRO A 221 -56.61 15.62 -16.40
CA PRO A 221 -56.96 14.39 -17.11
C PRO A 221 -58.39 14.43 -17.65
N SER A 222 -58.57 14.02 -18.90
CA SER A 222 -59.88 13.85 -19.53
C SER A 222 -60.45 12.44 -19.37
N THR A 223 -59.62 11.48 -18.94
CA THR A 223 -59.96 10.07 -18.82
C THR A 223 -59.60 9.50 -17.46
N ASP A 224 -60.24 8.40 -17.10
CA ASP A 224 -59.79 7.53 -16.02
C ASP A 224 -58.52 6.76 -16.46
N TYR A 225 -57.97 5.96 -15.53
CA TYR A 225 -56.80 5.12 -15.77
C TYR A 225 -57.01 4.07 -16.87
N ALA A 226 -58.25 3.62 -17.09
CA ALA A 226 -58.62 2.65 -18.14
C ALA A 226 -58.89 3.31 -19.51
N GLY A 227 -58.77 4.64 -19.61
CA GLY A 227 -59.00 5.40 -20.84
C GLY A 227 -60.45 5.78 -21.11
N ASN A 228 -61.37 5.53 -20.17
CA ASN A 228 -62.76 5.97 -20.30
C ASN A 228 -62.89 7.47 -19.96
N PRO A 229 -63.82 8.21 -20.59
CA PRO A 229 -64.02 9.63 -20.29
C PRO A 229 -64.44 9.90 -18.84
N LEU A 230 -63.84 10.91 -18.19
CA LEU A 230 -64.31 11.42 -16.90
C LEU A 230 -65.43 12.43 -17.11
N SER A 231 -66.54 12.29 -16.38
CA SER A 231 -67.63 13.28 -16.37
C SER A 231 -67.34 14.48 -15.47
N SER A 232 -66.55 14.28 -14.41
CA SER A 232 -66.20 15.31 -13.43
C SER A 232 -65.00 14.89 -12.57
N LEU A 233 -64.27 15.86 -12.04
CA LEU A 233 -63.31 15.66 -10.96
C LEU A 233 -63.81 16.35 -9.70
N THR A 234 -63.44 15.83 -8.53
CA THR A 234 -63.70 16.48 -7.24
C THR A 234 -62.73 17.63 -7.01
N ARG A 235 -61.44 17.41 -7.29
CA ARG A 235 -60.39 18.43 -7.16
C ARG A 235 -59.10 18.06 -7.89
N VAL A 236 -58.24 19.04 -8.13
CA VAL A 236 -56.83 18.88 -8.48
C VAL A 236 -55.99 19.67 -7.49
N GLN A 237 -54.95 19.05 -6.94
CA GLN A 237 -54.04 19.65 -5.97
C GLN A 237 -52.66 19.77 -6.59
N LEU A 238 -52.11 20.99 -6.56
CA LEU A 238 -50.72 21.28 -6.88
C LEU A 238 -49.94 21.45 -5.58
N TYR A 239 -48.85 20.71 -5.47
CA TYR A 239 -47.93 20.73 -4.35
C TYR A 239 -46.62 21.40 -4.76
N ARG A 240 -46.02 22.10 -3.79
CA ARG A 240 -44.62 22.51 -3.80
C ARG A 240 -43.99 21.98 -2.53
N ASP A 241 -42.92 21.19 -2.67
CA ASP A 241 -42.20 20.58 -1.55
C ASP A 241 -43.14 19.82 -0.59
N TYR A 242 -44.02 19.00 -1.17
CA TYR A 242 -45.03 18.20 -0.47
C TYR A 242 -46.13 18.99 0.24
N VAL A 243 -46.15 20.32 0.15
CA VAL A 243 -47.20 21.20 0.68
C VAL A 243 -48.15 21.63 -0.43
N VAL A 244 -49.47 21.54 -0.20
CA VAL A 244 -50.47 22.01 -1.17
C VAL A 244 -50.37 23.54 -1.28
N VAL A 245 -49.94 24.04 -2.44
CA VAL A 245 -49.87 25.48 -2.74
C VAL A 245 -51.08 25.95 -3.54
N LYS A 246 -51.76 25.06 -4.25
CA LYS A 246 -53.00 25.38 -4.96
C LYS A 246 -53.96 24.21 -4.99
N ASN A 247 -55.24 24.50 -4.77
CA ASN A 247 -56.36 23.58 -4.91
C ASN A 247 -57.32 24.12 -5.99
N PHE A 248 -57.68 23.26 -6.93
CA PHE A 248 -58.67 23.54 -7.96
C PHE A 248 -59.89 22.66 -7.66
N ASP A 249 -60.98 23.25 -7.18
CA ASP A 249 -62.20 22.52 -6.87
C ASP A 249 -63.06 22.32 -8.10
N SER A 250 -63.54 21.08 -8.31
CA SER A 250 -64.37 20.68 -9.44
C SER A 250 -63.87 21.13 -10.84
N PRO A 251 -62.59 20.91 -11.19
CA PRO A 251 -62.04 21.37 -12.45
C PRO A 251 -62.59 20.58 -13.64
N LYS A 252 -62.59 21.18 -14.84
CA LYS A 252 -63.12 20.52 -16.04
C LYS A 252 -62.12 19.47 -16.57
N PRO A 253 -62.56 18.23 -16.88
CA PRO A 253 -61.70 17.25 -17.54
C PRO A 253 -61.09 17.81 -18.84
N GLY A 254 -59.78 17.62 -19.04
CA GLY A 254 -59.05 18.10 -20.23
C GLY A 254 -58.68 19.58 -20.23
N GLU A 255 -59.03 20.35 -19.20
CA GLU A 255 -58.68 21.78 -19.12
C GLU A 255 -57.18 21.99 -18.89
N LYS A 256 -56.60 22.97 -19.60
CA LYS A 256 -55.22 23.39 -19.40
C LYS A 256 -55.14 24.42 -18.28
N VAL A 257 -54.31 24.14 -17.27
CA VAL A 257 -54.03 25.01 -16.14
C VAL A 257 -52.71 25.73 -16.37
N VAL A 258 -52.69 27.02 -16.07
CA VAL A 258 -51.47 27.83 -15.93
C VAL A 258 -51.59 28.60 -14.62
N TRP A 259 -50.63 28.42 -13.72
CA TRP A 259 -50.59 29.06 -12.42
C TRP A 259 -49.22 29.70 -12.19
N GLN A 260 -49.25 30.89 -11.60
CA GLN A 260 -48.05 31.65 -11.26
C GLN A 260 -47.79 31.51 -9.76
N ASP A 261 -46.61 31.02 -9.43
CA ASP A 261 -46.09 30.91 -8.08
C ASP A 261 -45.25 32.15 -7.75
N GLU A 262 -45.85 33.10 -7.03
CA GLU A 262 -45.18 34.31 -6.53
C GLU A 262 -44.70 34.13 -5.08
N GLU A 263 -45.02 33.01 -4.44
CA GLU A 263 -44.67 32.72 -3.03
C GLU A 263 -43.54 31.69 -2.93
N VAL A 264 -42.94 31.31 -4.06
CA VAL A 264 -41.76 30.42 -4.10
C VAL A 264 -40.55 31.17 -3.57
N LEU A 265 -39.64 30.45 -2.93
CA LEU A 265 -38.41 31.01 -2.41
C LEU A 265 -37.26 30.68 -3.37
N THR A 266 -36.07 31.23 -3.09
CA THR A 266 -34.87 30.81 -3.81
C THR A 266 -34.48 29.40 -3.35
N GLY A 267 -34.18 28.51 -4.29
CA GLY A 267 -33.74 27.14 -4.01
C GLY A 267 -34.28 26.09 -4.99
N GLU A 268 -33.89 24.83 -4.76
CA GLU A 268 -34.48 23.68 -5.46
C GLU A 268 -35.88 23.41 -4.91
N HIS A 269 -36.86 23.32 -5.81
CA HIS A 269 -38.25 23.04 -5.48
C HIS A 269 -38.79 21.85 -6.29
N THR A 270 -39.60 21.04 -5.64
CA THR A 270 -40.32 19.93 -6.27
C THR A 270 -41.80 20.27 -6.40
N TYR A 271 -42.27 20.40 -7.65
CA TYR A 271 -43.68 20.59 -7.97
C TYR A 271 -44.32 19.26 -8.31
N SER A 272 -45.50 18.99 -7.74
CA SER A 272 -46.26 17.79 -8.09
C SER A 272 -47.76 18.02 -8.17
N VAL A 273 -48.45 17.26 -9.01
CA VAL A 273 -49.88 17.45 -9.25
C VAL A 273 -50.63 16.13 -9.11
N ILE A 274 -51.74 16.17 -8.37
CA ILE A 274 -52.60 15.02 -8.11
C ILE A 274 -54.06 15.39 -8.34
N SER A 275 -54.74 14.62 -9.18
CA SER A 275 -56.16 14.77 -9.50
C SER A 275 -56.99 13.82 -8.65
N THR A 276 -58.23 14.17 -8.31
CA THR A 276 -59.16 13.31 -7.54
C THR A 276 -60.53 13.26 -8.22
N ALA A 277 -61.05 12.06 -8.47
CA ALA A 277 -62.45 11.81 -8.85
C ALA A 277 -62.92 10.49 -8.22
N ASN A 278 -64.22 10.34 -7.97
CA ASN A 278 -64.79 9.13 -7.33
C ASN A 278 -64.10 8.76 -6.00
N ASP A 279 -63.65 9.77 -5.24
CA ASP A 279 -62.84 9.63 -4.03
C ASP A 279 -61.48 8.91 -4.20
N LEU A 280 -61.01 8.80 -5.45
CA LEU A 280 -59.74 8.18 -5.82
C LEU A 280 -58.79 9.21 -6.43
N ARG A 281 -57.50 9.09 -6.09
CA ARG A 281 -56.43 9.97 -6.57
C ARG A 281 -55.74 9.38 -7.80
N SER A 282 -55.34 10.23 -8.74
CA SER A 282 -54.46 9.85 -9.85
C SER A 282 -53.06 9.48 -9.34
N ASP A 283 -52.24 8.91 -10.23
CA ASP A 283 -50.79 8.90 -10.02
C ASP A 283 -50.27 10.35 -9.96
N GLU A 284 -49.20 10.55 -9.19
CA GLU A 284 -48.54 11.83 -9.01
C GLU A 284 -47.57 12.10 -10.16
N VAL A 285 -47.62 13.30 -10.74
CA VAL A 285 -46.63 13.76 -11.72
C VAL A 285 -45.74 14.79 -11.06
N VAL A 286 -44.42 14.64 -11.19
CA VAL A 286 -43.41 15.43 -10.47
C VAL A 286 -42.47 16.14 -11.44
N LYS A 287 -42.12 17.39 -11.14
CA LYS A 287 -41.10 18.18 -11.84
C LYS A 287 -40.26 18.98 -10.85
N LYS A 288 -38.93 18.92 -10.98
CA LYS A 288 -37.99 19.74 -10.20
C LYS A 288 -37.54 20.97 -10.97
N ALA A 289 -37.29 22.06 -10.27
CA ALA A 289 -36.68 23.28 -10.81
C ALA A 289 -35.91 24.04 -9.72
N TYR A 290 -34.85 24.76 -10.11
CA TYR A 290 -34.15 25.69 -9.23
C TYR A 290 -34.63 27.12 -9.48
N VAL A 291 -35.22 27.76 -8.47
CA VAL A 291 -35.75 29.12 -8.55
C VAL A 291 -34.76 30.08 -7.92
N GLY A 292 -34.52 31.23 -8.57
CA GLY A 292 -33.61 32.26 -8.08
C GLY A 292 -32.18 32.15 -8.62
N TYR A 293 -31.26 32.85 -7.97
CA TYR A 293 -29.83 32.84 -8.30
C TYR A 293 -29.19 31.55 -7.79
N ASP A 294 -28.56 30.83 -8.70
CA ASP A 294 -27.91 29.55 -8.43
C ASP A 294 -26.43 29.74 -8.10
N ARG A 295 -25.83 28.67 -7.59
CA ARG A 295 -24.41 28.55 -7.36
C ARG A 295 -23.66 28.37 -8.68
N PRO A 296 -22.60 29.16 -8.95
CA PRO A 296 -21.77 28.95 -10.14
C PRO A 296 -21.12 27.57 -10.14
N LEU A 297 -20.94 27.01 -11.35
CA LEU A 297 -20.13 25.81 -11.53
C LEU A 297 -18.68 26.06 -11.06
N PRO A 298 -17.96 25.02 -10.60
CA PRO A 298 -16.56 25.16 -10.23
C PRO A 298 -15.74 25.65 -11.45
N PRO A 299 -14.72 26.51 -11.28
CA PRO A 299 -13.84 26.91 -12.39
C PRO A 299 -13.37 25.70 -13.20
N GLN A 300 -13.60 25.74 -14.51
CA GLN A 300 -13.28 24.67 -15.46
C GLN A 300 -12.07 25.04 -16.32
N ASN A 301 -11.46 24.03 -16.94
CA ASN A 301 -10.36 24.19 -17.89
C ASN A 301 -9.19 25.03 -17.34
N ILE A 302 -8.85 24.79 -16.06
CA ILE A 302 -7.74 25.46 -15.40
C ILE A 302 -6.44 25.02 -16.08
N LYS A 303 -5.64 25.98 -16.52
CA LYS A 303 -4.34 25.75 -17.17
C LYS A 303 -3.30 26.58 -16.47
N ILE A 304 -2.15 25.96 -16.19
CA ILE A 304 -1.01 26.61 -15.56
C ILE A 304 0.14 26.60 -16.56
N HIS A 305 0.52 27.79 -16.99
CA HIS A 305 1.56 28.02 -17.97
C HIS A 305 2.82 28.53 -17.26
N ASP A 306 3.87 27.72 -17.25
CA ASP A 306 5.18 28.08 -16.71
C ASP A 306 5.88 29.05 -17.66
N ASN A 307 6.22 30.27 -17.21
CA ASN A 307 6.93 31.24 -18.03
C ASN A 307 8.45 31.00 -18.03
N LEU A 308 8.95 30.08 -17.20
CA LEU A 308 10.37 29.71 -17.03
C LEU A 308 11.29 30.83 -16.52
N ASP A 309 10.74 32.01 -16.20
CA ASP A 309 11.48 33.20 -15.77
C ASP A 309 11.33 33.48 -14.27
N GLY A 310 10.72 32.56 -13.52
CA GLY A 310 10.34 32.75 -12.11
C GLY A 310 8.86 32.98 -11.91
N THR A 311 8.08 33.09 -13.00
CA THR A 311 6.63 33.31 -12.95
C THR A 311 5.84 32.21 -13.65
N ALA A 312 4.56 32.08 -13.30
CA ALA A 312 3.59 31.24 -14.01
C ALA A 312 2.26 31.95 -14.17
N ALA A 313 1.55 31.69 -15.28
CA ALA A 313 0.21 32.21 -15.52
C ALA A 313 -0.84 31.09 -15.36
N ILE A 314 -1.81 31.32 -14.47
CA ILE A 314 -2.97 30.45 -14.28
C ILE A 314 -4.14 31.07 -15.04
N THR A 315 -4.84 30.27 -15.85
CA THR A 315 -6.00 30.70 -16.65
C THR A 315 -7.13 29.69 -16.54
N TRP A 316 -8.38 30.13 -16.66
CA TRP A 316 -9.58 29.28 -16.60
C TRP A 316 -10.69 29.86 -17.49
N ASP A 317 -11.76 29.09 -17.68
CA ASP A 317 -12.93 29.54 -18.44
C ASP A 317 -13.79 30.53 -17.61
N PRO A 318 -14.41 31.54 -18.25
CA PRO A 318 -15.34 32.43 -17.57
C PRO A 318 -16.57 31.67 -17.06
N VAL A 319 -17.16 32.15 -15.96
CA VAL A 319 -18.37 31.55 -15.39
C VAL A 319 -19.52 31.53 -16.40
N SER A 320 -20.30 30.46 -16.40
CA SER A 320 -21.46 30.29 -17.29
C SER A 320 -22.73 30.92 -16.68
N GLU A 321 -23.73 31.25 -17.51
CA GLU A 321 -25.06 31.70 -17.03
C GLU A 321 -25.86 30.58 -16.34
N VAL A 322 -25.38 29.34 -16.40
CA VAL A 322 -26.02 28.16 -15.81
C VAL A 322 -25.23 27.69 -14.58
N GLY A 323 -25.92 27.60 -13.45
CA GLY A 323 -25.36 27.14 -12.19
C GLY A 323 -25.40 25.62 -12.02
N MET A 324 -24.91 25.18 -10.87
CA MET A 324 -24.73 23.77 -10.49
C MET A 324 -26.05 22.97 -10.47
N HIS A 325 -27.19 23.62 -10.24
CA HIS A 325 -28.52 22.99 -10.23
C HIS A 325 -29.31 23.29 -11.50
N GLY A 326 -28.67 23.87 -12.53
CA GLY A 326 -29.31 24.29 -13.77
C GLY A 326 -30.06 25.63 -13.67
N GLY A 327 -29.93 26.36 -12.56
CA GLY A 327 -30.51 27.69 -12.38
C GLY A 327 -29.64 28.81 -12.96
N TYR A 328 -30.05 30.08 -12.77
CA TYR A 328 -29.38 31.24 -13.36
C TYR A 328 -28.22 31.75 -12.49
N VAL A 329 -27.11 32.08 -13.12
CA VAL A 329 -25.95 32.78 -12.55
C VAL A 329 -25.73 34.04 -13.39
N ASP A 330 -25.31 35.17 -12.79
CA ASP A 330 -24.94 36.37 -13.55
C ASP A 330 -23.42 36.45 -13.76
N PRO A 331 -22.88 36.17 -14.96
CA PRO A 331 -21.45 36.17 -15.18
C PRO A 331 -20.79 37.53 -15.04
N LYS A 332 -21.56 38.63 -15.04
CA LYS A 332 -21.01 39.99 -15.03
C LYS A 332 -20.53 40.45 -13.67
N THR A 333 -20.98 39.79 -12.60
CA THR A 333 -20.59 40.08 -11.22
C THR A 333 -19.57 39.06 -10.70
N ALA A 334 -18.96 38.28 -11.60
CA ALA A 334 -18.03 37.23 -11.24
C ALA A 334 -16.69 37.81 -10.77
N GLU A 335 -16.27 37.40 -9.58
CA GLU A 335 -14.93 37.62 -9.03
C GLU A 335 -14.28 36.28 -8.69
N TYR A 336 -12.97 36.16 -8.87
CA TYR A 336 -12.23 34.92 -8.67
C TYR A 336 -11.19 35.07 -7.56
N CYS A 337 -11.00 33.99 -6.80
CA CYS A 337 -9.95 33.88 -5.80
C CYS A 337 -9.11 32.64 -6.08
N VAL A 338 -7.78 32.78 -6.01
CA VAL A 338 -6.80 31.73 -6.24
C VAL A 338 -6.08 31.43 -4.94
N TYR A 339 -5.98 30.16 -4.61
CA TYR A 339 -5.31 29.65 -3.42
C TYR A 339 -4.29 28.57 -3.78
N THR A 340 -3.29 28.36 -2.94
CA THR A 340 -2.58 27.07 -2.86
C THR A 340 -3.23 26.18 -1.80
N LEU A 341 -3.25 24.87 -2.02
CA LEU A 341 -3.67 23.88 -1.04
C LEU A 341 -2.45 23.19 -0.42
N GLU A 342 -2.21 23.42 0.87
CA GLU A 342 -1.09 22.87 1.63
C GLU A 342 -1.60 22.14 2.87
N TYR A 343 -1.35 20.82 2.97
CA TYR A 343 -1.82 19.99 4.09
C TYR A 343 -3.32 20.10 4.38
N GLY A 344 -4.14 20.31 3.34
CA GLY A 344 -5.59 20.52 3.46
C GLY A 344 -6.01 21.95 3.81
N TYR A 345 -5.06 22.87 4.02
CA TYR A 345 -5.32 24.29 4.28
C TYR A 345 -5.14 25.13 3.02
N LEU A 346 -6.02 26.10 2.82
CA LEU A 346 -5.93 27.05 1.74
C LEU A 346 -5.06 28.24 2.16
N ARG A 347 -4.13 28.63 1.30
CA ARG A 347 -3.38 29.89 1.43
C ARG A 347 -3.69 30.78 0.24
N GLU A 348 -3.97 32.04 0.53
CA GLU A 348 -4.27 33.05 -0.49
C GLU A 348 -3.07 33.25 -1.42
N VAL A 349 -3.32 33.18 -2.73
CA VAL A 349 -2.38 33.59 -3.77
C VAL A 349 -2.79 34.96 -4.29
N GLU A 350 -4.05 35.09 -4.72
CA GLU A 350 -4.60 36.33 -5.28
C GLU A 350 -6.12 36.34 -5.09
N MET A 351 -6.70 37.51 -4.80
CA MET A 351 -8.09 37.65 -4.36
C MET A 351 -8.83 38.74 -5.14
N GLY A 352 -10.11 38.53 -5.45
CA GLY A 352 -10.96 39.55 -6.07
C GLY A 352 -10.62 39.85 -7.53
N LEU A 353 -10.17 38.83 -8.29
CA LEU A 353 -9.85 38.97 -9.71
C LEU A 353 -11.12 39.10 -10.55
N ALA A 354 -11.21 40.11 -11.40
CA ALA A 354 -12.29 40.24 -12.37
C ALA A 354 -11.99 39.53 -13.71
N GLU A 355 -10.70 39.26 -13.98
CA GLU A 355 -10.23 38.56 -15.18
C GLU A 355 -10.02 37.08 -14.90
N THR A 356 -10.11 36.24 -15.93
CA THR A 356 -9.89 34.78 -15.83
C THR A 356 -8.41 34.40 -15.90
N LYS A 357 -7.56 35.18 -15.24
CA LYS A 357 -6.10 35.04 -15.24
C LYS A 357 -5.51 35.48 -13.90
N CYS A 358 -4.54 34.69 -13.40
CA CYS A 358 -3.69 35.03 -12.26
C CYS A 358 -2.22 34.82 -12.64
N VAL A 359 -1.32 35.68 -12.15
CA VAL A 359 0.14 35.51 -12.32
C VAL A 359 0.76 35.18 -10.97
N VAL A 360 1.48 34.08 -10.91
CA VAL A 360 2.26 33.65 -9.74
C VAL A 360 3.69 34.16 -9.92
N GLU A 361 4.18 34.97 -8.98
CA GLU A 361 5.45 35.70 -9.08
C GLU A 361 6.68 34.94 -8.55
N LYS A 362 6.49 33.76 -7.95
CA LYS A 362 7.56 33.00 -7.24
C LYS A 362 7.51 31.50 -7.51
N VAL A 363 7.72 31.11 -8.76
CA VAL A 363 7.91 29.71 -9.11
C VAL A 363 9.30 29.25 -8.66
N ASN A 364 9.34 28.21 -7.82
CA ASN A 364 10.59 27.61 -7.38
C ASN A 364 11.08 26.56 -8.40
N TYR A 365 12.30 26.71 -8.90
CA TYR A 365 12.97 25.72 -9.77
C TYR A 365 14.13 25.00 -9.07
N ASP A 366 14.34 25.26 -7.78
CA ASP A 366 15.42 24.66 -6.99
C ASP A 366 14.87 23.59 -6.03
N GLY A 367 15.72 22.64 -5.66
CA GLY A 367 15.40 21.60 -4.67
C GLY A 367 14.51 20.48 -5.21
N ALA A 368 14.03 19.63 -4.29
CA ALA A 368 13.22 18.46 -4.65
C ALA A 368 11.92 18.87 -5.35
N GLN A 369 11.54 18.11 -6.37
CA GLN A 369 10.29 18.35 -7.08
C GLN A 369 9.08 18.04 -6.21
N SER A 370 8.04 18.86 -6.33
CA SER A 370 6.76 18.67 -5.65
C SER A 370 5.62 19.24 -6.48
N ALA A 371 4.40 18.76 -6.22
CA ALA A 371 3.20 19.30 -6.83
C ALA A 371 2.57 20.36 -5.91
N VAL A 372 2.41 21.57 -6.42
CA VAL A 372 1.58 22.62 -5.80
C VAL A 372 0.19 22.51 -6.39
N GLN A 373 -0.82 22.27 -5.55
CA GLN A 373 -2.21 22.32 -5.99
C GLN A 373 -2.74 23.74 -5.88
N TYR A 374 -3.20 24.29 -6.99
CA TYR A 374 -3.96 25.53 -7.01
C TYR A 374 -5.44 25.23 -6.93
N ALA A 375 -6.15 25.97 -6.09
CA ALA A 375 -7.60 25.88 -5.91
C ALA A 375 -8.24 27.23 -6.21
N LEU A 376 -9.27 27.23 -7.05
CA LEU A 376 -9.92 28.44 -7.53
C LEU A 376 -11.40 28.46 -7.12
N LEU A 377 -11.87 29.61 -6.65
CA LEU A 377 -13.28 29.88 -6.38
C LEU A 377 -13.79 30.99 -7.28
N THR A 378 -15.08 30.91 -7.61
CA THR A 378 -15.85 32.01 -8.22
C THR A 378 -16.88 32.52 -7.22
N TYR A 379 -16.93 33.83 -7.05
CA TYR A 379 -17.94 34.58 -6.31
C TYR A 379 -18.82 35.30 -7.31
N VAL A 380 -20.14 35.23 -7.13
CA VAL A 380 -21.11 35.95 -7.96
C VAL A 380 -22.10 36.64 -7.05
N ASP A 381 -22.35 37.93 -7.28
CA ASP A 381 -23.36 38.67 -6.53
C ASP A 381 -24.76 38.09 -6.74
N SER A 382 -25.56 38.08 -5.67
CA SER A 382 -26.98 37.73 -5.73
C SER A 382 -27.82 38.86 -5.15
N PRO A 383 -28.83 39.39 -5.88
CA PRO A 383 -29.73 40.42 -5.35
C PRO A 383 -30.70 39.88 -4.30
N THR A 384 -30.77 38.56 -4.10
CA THR A 384 -31.65 37.90 -3.13
C THR A 384 -30.91 37.51 -1.85
N SER A 385 -29.65 37.89 -1.69
CA SER A 385 -28.78 37.55 -0.56
C SER A 385 -27.83 38.70 -0.22
N ASP A 386 -27.55 38.92 1.06
CA ASP A 386 -26.55 39.91 1.51
C ASP A 386 -25.10 39.41 1.34
N THR A 387 -24.92 38.16 0.90
CA THR A 387 -23.61 37.54 0.62
C THR A 387 -23.56 36.97 -0.79
N ALA A 388 -22.41 37.10 -1.45
CA ALA A 388 -22.13 36.48 -2.75
C ALA A 388 -22.29 34.96 -2.69
N VAL A 389 -22.71 34.38 -3.81
CA VAL A 389 -22.81 32.92 -3.99
C VAL A 389 -21.46 32.41 -4.49
N VAL A 390 -20.97 31.32 -3.91
CA VAL A 390 -19.59 30.84 -4.11
C VAL A 390 -19.60 29.46 -4.76
N SER A 391 -18.78 29.21 -5.79
CA SER A 391 -18.64 27.90 -6.45
C SER A 391 -18.03 26.82 -5.54
N ASP A 392 -17.94 25.56 -5.98
CA ASP A 392 -16.92 24.65 -5.42
C ASP A 392 -15.54 25.03 -5.99
N TYR A 393 -14.49 24.43 -5.42
CA TYR A 393 -13.13 24.60 -5.90
C TYR A 393 -12.93 23.87 -7.24
N GLY A 394 -12.53 24.63 -8.27
CA GLY A 394 -11.76 24.07 -9.37
C GLY A 394 -10.32 23.87 -8.91
N ARG A 395 -9.65 22.79 -9.32
CA ARG A 395 -8.28 22.49 -8.89
C ARG A 395 -7.41 22.05 -10.04
N GLU A 396 -6.15 22.46 -10.01
CA GLU A 396 -5.13 21.98 -10.94
C GLU A 396 -3.76 21.93 -10.25
N ALA A 397 -2.95 20.93 -10.60
CA ALA A 397 -1.64 20.73 -10.00
C ALA A 397 -0.53 21.30 -10.90
N PHE A 398 0.46 21.93 -10.29
CA PHE A 398 1.65 22.45 -10.95
C PHE A 398 2.91 21.90 -10.30
N LEU A 399 3.80 21.31 -11.08
CA LEU A 399 5.06 20.81 -10.55
C LEU A 399 6.06 21.97 -10.42
N ILE A 400 6.71 22.04 -9.27
CA ILE A 400 7.84 22.94 -8.97
C ILE A 400 9.09 22.11 -8.63
N GLY A 401 10.22 22.78 -8.42
CA GLY A 401 11.51 22.17 -8.06
C GLY A 401 12.41 21.88 -9.28
N GLN A 402 13.59 21.36 -8.98
CA GLN A 402 14.67 21.15 -9.94
C GLN A 402 14.37 19.97 -10.87
N ALA A 403 14.48 20.20 -12.18
CA ALA A 403 14.37 19.15 -13.17
C ALA A 403 15.48 18.10 -12.98
N HIS A 404 15.15 16.82 -13.15
CA HIS A 404 16.15 15.75 -13.08
C HIS A 404 17.09 15.86 -14.28
N GLU A 405 18.38 15.70 -14.04
CA GLU A 405 19.36 15.60 -15.12
C GLU A 405 19.22 14.25 -15.84
N ILE A 406 19.58 14.22 -17.13
CA ILE A 406 19.77 12.96 -17.84
C ILE A 406 21.18 12.38 -17.55
N PRO A 407 21.33 11.05 -17.48
CA PRO A 407 20.30 10.04 -17.68
C PRO A 407 19.33 9.93 -16.49
N TYR A 408 18.03 9.98 -16.80
CA TYR A 408 16.94 9.72 -15.86
C TYR A 408 16.52 8.26 -15.96
N TYR A 409 16.17 7.64 -14.82
CA TYR A 409 15.79 6.23 -14.71
C TYR A 409 14.71 6.03 -13.66
N GLU A 410 13.70 5.22 -13.99
CA GLU A 410 12.64 4.73 -13.11
C GLU A 410 12.25 3.30 -13.52
N SER A 411 12.27 2.36 -12.58
CA SER A 411 11.82 0.96 -12.74
C SER A 411 10.64 0.60 -11.84
N PHE A 412 10.21 1.52 -10.98
CA PHE A 412 9.15 1.29 -10.01
C PHE A 412 9.44 0.20 -8.96
N ALA A 413 10.72 -0.13 -8.75
CA ALA A 413 11.17 -1.25 -7.92
C ALA A 413 10.40 -1.36 -6.60
N ASN A 414 10.04 -2.59 -6.24
CA ASN A 414 9.27 -2.94 -5.05
C ASN A 414 7.91 -2.22 -4.98
N LYS A 415 7.21 -2.11 -6.12
CA LYS A 415 5.91 -1.40 -6.24
C LYS A 415 5.98 0.01 -5.65
N SER A 416 7.02 0.76 -5.97
CA SER A 416 7.23 2.12 -5.46
C SER A 416 7.43 3.12 -6.58
N LEU A 417 6.89 4.33 -6.48
CA LEU A 417 7.17 5.41 -7.43
C LEU A 417 8.50 6.07 -7.07
N GLN A 418 9.58 5.66 -7.71
CA GLN A 418 10.94 6.11 -7.42
C GLN A 418 11.32 7.30 -8.32
N LYS A 419 12.09 8.27 -7.81
CA LYS A 419 12.49 9.46 -8.59
C LYS A 419 11.31 10.21 -9.26
N GLY A 420 10.18 10.31 -8.55
CA GLY A 420 9.02 11.08 -8.95
C GLY A 420 9.24 12.61 -8.90
N PRO A 421 8.15 13.40 -8.85
CA PRO A 421 6.78 12.98 -8.60
C PRO A 421 6.13 12.35 -9.84
N TRP A 422 5.59 11.14 -9.65
CA TRP A 422 4.69 10.49 -10.59
C TRP A 422 3.25 10.76 -10.15
N VAL A 423 2.43 11.27 -11.06
CA VAL A 423 1.07 11.72 -10.76
C VAL A 423 0.08 10.93 -11.61
N ILE A 424 -0.76 10.13 -10.97
CA ILE A 424 -1.86 9.46 -11.65
C ILE A 424 -2.91 10.51 -12.02
N ASP A 425 -3.31 10.53 -13.28
CA ASP A 425 -4.29 11.50 -13.75
C ASP A 425 -5.68 11.18 -13.21
N ALA A 426 -6.19 12.05 -12.33
CA ALA A 426 -7.50 11.89 -11.71
C ALA A 426 -8.65 11.95 -12.74
N ASN A 427 -8.46 12.61 -13.88
CA ASN A 427 -9.47 12.82 -14.91
C ASN A 427 -9.67 11.61 -15.83
N CYS A 428 -8.74 10.65 -15.83
CA CYS A 428 -8.92 9.39 -16.55
C CYS A 428 -9.79 8.43 -15.73
N ALA A 429 -10.77 7.77 -16.36
CA ALA A 429 -11.63 6.81 -15.65
C ALA A 429 -10.83 5.59 -15.14
N GLY A 430 -9.77 5.19 -15.85
CA GLY A 430 -8.82 4.17 -15.42
C GLY A 430 -7.66 4.78 -14.62
N LYS A 431 -7.01 3.94 -13.81
CA LYS A 431 -5.85 4.30 -13.00
C LYS A 431 -4.73 3.30 -13.23
N PHE A 432 -3.49 3.79 -13.29
CA PHE A 432 -2.34 2.91 -13.16
C PHE A 432 -2.22 2.46 -11.70
N GLY A 433 -1.95 1.18 -11.50
CA GLY A 433 -1.45 0.60 -10.26
C GLY A 433 -0.01 0.16 -10.44
N LEU A 434 0.50 -0.55 -9.43
CA LEU A 434 1.84 -1.14 -9.43
C LEU A 434 1.74 -2.66 -9.37
N SER A 435 2.57 -3.36 -10.15
CA SER A 435 2.66 -4.82 -10.21
C SER A 435 3.99 -5.32 -9.66
N GLU A 436 4.02 -6.57 -9.21
CA GLU A 436 5.25 -7.32 -8.89
C GLU A 436 5.86 -7.98 -10.13
N ASP A 437 5.05 -8.16 -11.17
CA ASP A 437 5.53 -8.61 -12.47
C ASP A 437 6.40 -7.49 -13.05
N ALA A 438 7.71 -7.61 -12.88
CA ALA A 438 8.73 -6.68 -13.33
C ALA A 438 9.51 -7.27 -14.50
N GLN A 439 10.07 -6.42 -15.35
CA GLN A 439 10.94 -6.84 -16.44
C GLN A 439 12.31 -7.25 -15.93
N ASP A 440 12.83 -6.58 -14.90
CA ASP A 440 14.16 -6.75 -14.33
C ASP A 440 14.18 -7.43 -12.96
N GLU A 441 13.06 -8.07 -12.59
CA GLU A 441 12.90 -8.85 -11.35
C GLU A 441 13.06 -8.01 -10.07
N ASP A 442 12.85 -6.69 -10.16
CA ASP A 442 12.93 -5.77 -9.02
C ASP A 442 11.61 -5.64 -8.22
N ALA A 443 10.62 -6.49 -8.54
CA ALA A 443 9.28 -6.52 -7.97
C ALA A 443 8.48 -5.21 -8.15
N GLY A 444 8.72 -4.46 -9.22
CA GLY A 444 7.98 -3.25 -9.57
C GLY A 444 7.71 -3.11 -11.07
N SER A 445 6.50 -2.71 -11.43
CA SER A 445 6.19 -2.12 -12.73
C SER A 445 4.87 -1.34 -12.66
N LEU A 446 4.60 -0.48 -13.65
CA LEU A 446 3.28 0.10 -13.82
C LEU A 446 2.33 -0.89 -14.48
N VAL A 447 1.10 -1.00 -13.98
CA VAL A 447 0.05 -1.82 -14.60
C VAL A 447 -1.27 -1.06 -14.71
N PHE A 448 -1.92 -1.16 -15.86
CA PHE A 448 -3.30 -0.75 -16.06
C PHE A 448 -4.14 -1.98 -16.42
N ASN A 449 -5.18 -2.23 -15.61
CA ASN A 449 -6.17 -3.28 -15.86
C ASN A 449 -7.53 -2.63 -16.19
N PRO A 450 -8.13 -2.90 -17.37
CA PRO A 450 -9.39 -2.29 -17.78
C PRO A 450 -10.65 -2.82 -17.03
N SER A 451 -10.48 -3.66 -16.00
CA SER A 451 -11.54 -4.37 -15.30
C SER A 451 -12.31 -3.49 -14.30
N THR A 452 -13.15 -2.58 -14.80
CA THR A 452 -14.35 -1.97 -14.17
C THR A 452 -15.12 -1.08 -15.16
N GLY A 453 -14.92 -1.25 -16.48
CA GLY A 453 -15.55 -0.41 -17.51
C GLY A 453 -14.75 0.84 -17.88
N SER A 454 -13.52 0.99 -17.38
CA SER A 454 -12.61 2.08 -17.72
C SER A 454 -11.67 1.67 -18.86
N THR A 455 -11.56 2.52 -19.89
CA THR A 455 -10.82 2.18 -21.13
C THR A 455 -9.54 2.99 -21.34
N LEU A 456 -9.25 3.93 -20.45
CA LEU A 456 -8.14 4.88 -20.56
C LEU A 456 -7.57 5.17 -19.17
N ALA A 457 -6.26 5.03 -19.01
CA ALA A 457 -5.50 5.51 -17.86
C ALA A 457 -4.35 6.42 -18.31
N CYS A 458 -3.95 7.35 -17.44
CA CYS A 458 -2.79 8.22 -17.67
C CYS A 458 -1.98 8.37 -16.39
N ILE A 459 -0.65 8.33 -16.51
CA ILE A 459 0.29 8.72 -15.47
C ILE A 459 1.30 9.72 -16.03
N GLN A 460 1.62 10.73 -15.22
CA GLN A 460 2.47 11.85 -15.57
C GLN A 460 3.78 11.76 -14.80
N GLY A 461 4.90 11.89 -15.48
CA GLY A 461 6.24 11.86 -14.89
C GLY A 461 6.76 13.23 -14.41
N PRO A 462 7.97 13.24 -13.85
CA PRO A 462 8.61 14.43 -13.31
C PRO A 462 9.16 15.35 -14.41
N LYS A 463 9.67 16.51 -14.01
CA LYS A 463 10.48 17.38 -14.87
C LYS A 463 11.84 16.73 -15.13
N VAL A 464 12.26 16.68 -16.38
CA VAL A 464 13.58 16.19 -16.81
C VAL A 464 14.22 17.24 -17.73
N ASP A 465 15.49 17.58 -17.45
CA ASP A 465 16.27 18.51 -18.25
C ASP A 465 16.99 17.78 -19.38
N ILE A 466 16.63 18.13 -20.61
CA ILE A 466 17.26 17.63 -21.84
C ILE A 466 17.96 18.73 -22.64
N ALA A 467 18.19 19.91 -22.04
CA ALA A 467 18.72 21.08 -22.76
C ALA A 467 20.13 20.85 -23.33
N ASN A 468 20.89 19.95 -22.71
CA ASN A 468 22.26 19.60 -23.12
C ASN A 468 22.34 18.33 -23.99
N ALA A 469 21.20 17.71 -24.33
CA ALA A 469 21.18 16.47 -25.11
C ALA A 469 21.29 16.73 -26.62
N GLY A 470 22.17 16.00 -27.32
CA GLY A 470 22.26 16.06 -28.78
C GLY A 470 21.25 15.15 -29.50
N ASN A 471 20.96 14.00 -28.92
CA ASN A 471 20.10 12.93 -29.42
C ASN A 471 19.25 12.33 -28.29
N PRO A 472 18.38 13.14 -27.63
CA PRO A 472 17.60 12.67 -26.49
C PRO A 472 16.57 11.62 -26.91
N GLN A 473 16.45 10.56 -26.11
CA GLN A 473 15.44 9.50 -26.28
C GLN A 473 14.74 9.20 -24.96
N ILE A 474 13.48 8.76 -25.05
CA ILE A 474 12.81 8.03 -23.99
C ILE A 474 12.73 6.55 -24.37
N VAL A 475 13.15 5.68 -23.48
CA VAL A 475 13.08 4.23 -23.62
C VAL A 475 12.24 3.68 -22.49
N PHE A 476 11.42 2.69 -22.76
CA PHE A 476 10.71 1.95 -21.72
C PHE A 476 10.44 0.53 -22.19
N TRP A 477 10.24 -0.35 -21.21
CA TRP A 477 9.80 -1.72 -21.42
C TRP A 477 8.29 -1.82 -21.28
N TYR A 478 7.68 -2.73 -22.03
CA TYR A 478 6.27 -3.03 -21.95
C TYR A 478 6.04 -4.54 -22.15
N TYR A 479 5.03 -5.08 -21.47
CA TYR A 479 4.64 -6.47 -21.68
C TYR A 479 3.75 -6.56 -22.92
N ALA A 480 4.29 -7.14 -23.99
CA ALA A 480 3.62 -7.22 -25.28
C ALA A 480 2.58 -8.34 -25.31
N TYR A 481 1.35 -8.00 -25.71
CA TYR A 481 0.30 -8.95 -26.07
C TYR A 481 -0.04 -8.80 -27.56
N PRO A 482 0.71 -9.44 -28.49
CA PRO A 482 0.52 -9.25 -29.92
C PRO A 482 -0.91 -9.57 -30.41
N GLY A 483 -1.48 -8.67 -31.20
CA GLY A 483 -2.80 -8.82 -31.83
C GLY A 483 -3.99 -8.42 -30.95
N THR A 484 -3.76 -7.86 -29.76
CA THR A 484 -4.84 -7.43 -28.86
C THR A 484 -5.13 -5.93 -28.96
N ASP A 485 -6.07 -5.43 -28.15
CA ASP A 485 -6.57 -4.05 -28.16
C ASP A 485 -5.77 -3.07 -27.30
N GLY A 486 -4.63 -3.49 -26.74
CA GLY A 486 -3.78 -2.63 -25.91
C GLY A 486 -3.02 -1.58 -26.73
N LYS A 487 -2.97 -0.34 -26.23
CA LYS A 487 -2.22 0.74 -26.87
C LYS A 487 -1.57 1.64 -25.82
N ILE A 488 -0.27 1.90 -25.98
CA ILE A 488 0.49 2.85 -25.16
C ILE A 488 0.82 4.05 -26.03
N THR A 489 0.36 5.24 -25.62
CA THR A 489 0.72 6.50 -26.27
C THR A 489 1.58 7.33 -25.32
N VAL A 490 2.78 7.72 -25.75
CA VAL A 490 3.65 8.61 -24.98
C VAL A 490 3.53 10.01 -25.52
N LYS A 491 3.14 10.93 -24.63
CA LYS A 491 3.15 12.37 -24.91
C LYS A 491 4.14 13.05 -23.97
N VAL A 492 4.69 14.15 -24.41
CA VAL A 492 5.63 14.95 -23.65
C VAL A 492 5.10 16.36 -23.53
N ASN A 493 4.98 16.83 -22.30
CA ASN A 493 4.77 18.24 -22.01
C ASN A 493 6.12 18.96 -22.06
N ARG A 494 6.31 19.85 -23.03
CA ARG A 494 7.48 20.71 -23.13
C ARG A 494 7.23 22.00 -22.37
N ASN A 495 8.07 22.29 -21.39
CA ASN A 495 8.11 23.52 -20.61
C ASN A 495 6.82 23.90 -19.87
N GLY A 496 5.89 22.98 -19.63
CA GLY A 496 4.57 23.33 -19.06
C GLY A 496 3.58 23.91 -20.08
N GLN A 497 3.91 23.95 -21.38
CA GLN A 497 3.19 24.76 -22.37
C GLN A 497 2.62 23.95 -23.54
N GLU A 498 3.39 23.00 -24.06
CA GLU A 498 3.07 22.30 -25.29
C GLU A 498 3.05 20.79 -25.05
N MET A 499 1.95 20.12 -25.38
CA MET A 499 1.85 18.66 -25.35
C MET A 499 2.12 18.10 -26.75
N VAL A 500 3.17 17.29 -26.88
CA VAL A 500 3.57 16.66 -28.15
C VAL A 500 3.53 15.15 -28.01
N GLU A 501 2.91 14.45 -28.94
CA GLU A 501 2.98 12.99 -29.02
C GLU A 501 4.32 12.57 -29.63
N VAL A 502 5.09 11.74 -28.92
CA VAL A 502 6.45 11.31 -29.34
C VAL A 502 6.49 9.88 -29.84
N GLY A 503 5.46 9.08 -29.54
CA GLY A 503 5.29 7.77 -30.15
C GLY A 503 4.14 6.96 -29.55
N THR A 504 3.86 5.84 -30.22
CA THR A 504 2.80 4.91 -29.86
C THR A 504 3.28 3.48 -30.04
N VAL A 505 2.92 2.62 -29.09
CA VAL A 505 2.99 1.16 -29.23
C VAL A 505 1.57 0.64 -29.34
N ASP A 506 1.18 0.13 -30.51
CA ASP A 506 -0.14 -0.42 -30.79
C ASP A 506 -0.06 -1.94 -30.86
N TYR A 507 -0.64 -2.63 -29.87
CA TYR A 507 -0.53 -4.09 -29.73
C TYR A 507 -1.20 -4.84 -30.88
N SER A 508 -2.18 -4.23 -31.56
CA SER A 508 -2.85 -4.82 -32.73
C SER A 508 -1.90 -4.98 -33.92
N THR A 509 -0.82 -4.21 -33.96
CA THR A 509 0.21 -4.24 -35.02
C THR A 509 1.41 -5.13 -34.68
N LEU A 510 1.53 -5.54 -33.40
CA LEU A 510 2.65 -6.37 -32.95
C LEU A 510 2.52 -7.80 -33.49
N THR A 511 3.67 -8.42 -33.77
CA THR A 511 3.78 -9.84 -34.16
C THR A 511 4.69 -10.60 -33.19
N GLY A 512 4.70 -11.94 -33.25
CA GLY A 512 5.57 -12.79 -32.43
C GLY A 512 4.93 -13.28 -31.12
N LYS A 513 5.76 -13.75 -30.17
CA LYS A 513 5.31 -14.27 -28.87
C LYS A 513 5.06 -13.16 -27.85
N MET A 514 4.18 -13.42 -26.88
CA MET A 514 4.00 -12.54 -25.71
C MET A 514 5.28 -12.46 -24.87
N GLY A 515 5.46 -11.36 -24.14
CA GLY A 515 6.59 -11.13 -23.24
C GLY A 515 7.06 -9.68 -23.22
N TRP A 516 7.99 -9.38 -22.32
CA TRP A 516 8.62 -8.06 -22.20
C TRP A 516 9.39 -7.68 -23.47
N ARG A 517 9.17 -6.44 -23.92
CA ARG A 517 9.88 -5.80 -25.05
C ARG A 517 10.19 -4.37 -24.71
N SER A 518 11.23 -3.80 -25.32
CA SER A 518 11.54 -2.38 -25.20
C SER A 518 11.15 -1.61 -26.45
N VAL A 519 10.93 -0.30 -26.28
CA VAL A 519 10.79 0.66 -27.38
C VAL A 519 11.58 1.92 -27.05
N ALA A 520 12.17 2.53 -28.07
CA ALA A 520 12.84 3.82 -27.99
C ALA A 520 12.06 4.85 -28.83
N MET A 521 11.82 6.04 -28.27
CA MET A 521 11.15 7.15 -28.94
C MET A 521 12.05 8.38 -28.92
N ASP A 522 12.17 9.04 -30.07
CA ASP A 522 13.00 10.24 -30.25
C ASP A 522 12.33 11.46 -29.59
N LEU A 523 13.14 12.27 -28.90
CA LEU A 523 12.68 13.48 -28.20
C LEU A 523 13.19 14.78 -28.84
N LYS A 524 13.76 14.74 -30.05
CA LYS A 524 14.32 15.96 -30.69
C LYS A 524 13.25 17.00 -30.95
N SER A 525 12.02 16.57 -31.29
CA SER A 525 10.88 17.47 -31.53
C SER A 525 10.51 18.30 -30.30
N VAL A 526 10.87 17.84 -29.09
CA VAL A 526 10.58 18.51 -27.82
C VAL A 526 11.82 19.08 -27.12
N SER A 527 12.93 19.24 -27.85
CA SER A 527 14.19 19.77 -27.31
C SER A 527 14.01 21.09 -26.54
N THR A 528 14.70 21.23 -25.41
CA THR A 528 14.73 22.45 -24.59
C THR A 528 16.05 23.21 -24.70
N ALA A 529 16.86 22.89 -25.71
CA ALA A 529 18.16 23.52 -25.92
C ALA A 529 18.06 25.05 -26.00
N GLY A 530 18.90 25.74 -25.21
CA GLY A 530 18.94 27.20 -25.15
C GLY A 530 17.83 27.84 -24.31
N VAL A 531 16.96 27.07 -23.66
CA VAL A 531 15.88 27.57 -22.80
C VAL A 531 16.30 27.45 -21.33
N LYS A 532 16.50 28.58 -20.67
CA LYS A 532 16.80 28.62 -19.23
C LYS A 532 15.63 28.02 -18.44
N ASN A 533 15.92 27.16 -17.46
CA ASN A 533 14.92 26.41 -16.68
C ASN A 533 14.00 25.51 -17.54
N GLY A 534 14.34 25.26 -18.80
CA GLY A 534 13.54 24.41 -19.68
C GLY A 534 13.53 22.96 -19.23
N TYR A 535 12.40 22.29 -19.40
CA TYR A 535 12.23 20.88 -19.03
C TYR A 535 11.21 20.20 -19.92
N ILE A 536 11.23 18.87 -19.90
CA ILE A 536 10.14 18.04 -20.41
C ILE A 536 9.49 17.27 -19.27
N ARG A 537 8.24 16.83 -19.48
CA ARG A 537 7.57 15.85 -18.62
C ARG A 537 6.92 14.76 -19.47
N PRO A 538 7.22 13.47 -19.25
CA PRO A 538 6.59 12.39 -19.98
C PRO A 538 5.19 12.08 -19.43
N TYR A 539 4.26 11.72 -20.31
CA TYR A 539 2.90 11.29 -20.02
C TYR A 539 2.67 9.96 -20.73
N PHE A 540 2.32 8.94 -19.96
CA PHE A 540 2.02 7.61 -20.50
C PHE A 540 0.51 7.40 -20.45
N TYR A 541 -0.10 7.30 -21.63
CA TYR A 541 -1.50 6.93 -21.78
C TYR A 541 -1.60 5.45 -22.13
N ALA A 542 -2.42 4.72 -21.39
CA ALA A 542 -2.75 3.32 -21.66
C ALA A 542 -4.23 3.21 -22.04
N GLU A 543 -4.49 2.67 -23.23
CA GLU A 543 -5.82 2.46 -23.80
C GLU A 543 -6.07 0.95 -23.99
N GLY A 544 -7.19 0.44 -23.51
CA GLY A 544 -7.57 -0.97 -23.68
C GLY A 544 -8.97 -1.26 -23.12
N LEU A 545 -9.71 -2.16 -23.76
CA LEU A 545 -11.01 -2.66 -23.30
C LEU A 545 -10.86 -3.96 -22.51
N SER A 546 -9.94 -4.83 -22.92
CA SER A 546 -9.75 -6.16 -22.33
C SER A 546 -8.29 -6.54 -22.08
N THR A 547 -7.33 -5.87 -22.72
CA THR A 547 -5.90 -6.12 -22.54
C THR A 547 -5.36 -5.30 -21.37
N SER A 548 -4.70 -5.98 -20.42
CA SER A 548 -3.87 -5.33 -19.41
C SER A 548 -2.59 -4.77 -20.02
N ILE A 549 -2.22 -3.56 -19.63
CA ILE A 549 -1.02 -2.87 -20.11
C ILE A 549 -0.03 -2.76 -18.97
N MET A 550 1.22 -3.14 -19.24
CA MET A 550 2.32 -3.04 -18.28
C MET A 550 3.46 -2.24 -18.87
N ILE A 551 4.05 -1.36 -18.07
CA ILE A 551 5.16 -0.48 -18.45
C ILE A 551 6.20 -0.53 -17.34
N ASP A 552 7.46 -0.62 -17.72
CA ASP A 552 8.57 -0.73 -16.78
C ASP A 552 9.83 -0.06 -17.35
N ASN A 553 10.85 0.15 -16.51
CA ASN A 553 12.20 0.54 -16.91
C ASN A 553 12.25 1.76 -17.86
N ILE A 554 11.65 2.85 -17.42
CA ILE A 554 11.61 4.13 -18.12
C ILE A 554 12.98 4.83 -17.98
N LYS A 555 13.59 5.15 -19.11
CA LYS A 555 14.87 5.87 -19.22
C LYS A 555 14.70 7.09 -20.09
N ILE A 556 15.30 8.22 -19.70
CA ILE A 556 15.48 9.37 -20.57
C ILE A 556 16.96 9.71 -20.59
N TYR A 557 17.60 9.64 -21.75
CA TYR A 557 19.04 9.84 -21.87
C TYR A 557 19.42 10.39 -23.24
N ASP A 558 20.66 10.88 -23.34
CA ASP A 558 21.26 11.27 -24.61
C ASP A 558 21.84 10.02 -25.30
N ALA A 559 21.21 9.57 -26.39
CA ALA A 559 21.50 8.28 -26.97
C ALA A 559 22.79 8.29 -27.79
N ILE A 560 23.70 7.37 -27.44
CA ILE A 560 24.99 7.13 -28.09
C ILE A 560 24.89 5.87 -28.95
N GLU A 561 25.57 5.83 -30.10
CA GLU A 561 25.48 4.69 -31.01
C GLU A 561 26.05 3.40 -30.40
N ASN A 562 27.31 3.45 -29.95
CA ASN A 562 28.03 2.32 -29.34
C ASN A 562 28.40 2.66 -27.90
N ASN A 563 27.82 1.97 -26.92
CA ASN A 563 28.04 2.25 -25.50
C ASN A 563 27.78 0.99 -24.64
N LEU A 564 28.81 0.41 -24.04
CA LEU A 564 28.70 -0.71 -23.10
C LEU A 564 29.08 -0.25 -21.69
N ALA A 565 28.19 -0.50 -20.73
CA ALA A 565 28.48 -0.30 -19.32
C ALA A 565 28.84 -1.62 -18.63
N ALA A 566 29.76 -1.58 -17.66
CA ALA A 566 30.06 -2.71 -16.79
C ALA A 566 29.65 -2.43 -15.33
N ASP A 567 29.08 -3.43 -14.67
CA ASP A 567 28.79 -3.46 -13.24
C ASP A 567 29.30 -4.77 -12.62
N ILE A 568 29.42 -4.84 -11.29
CA ILE A 568 29.86 -6.04 -10.58
C ILE A 568 28.96 -6.35 -9.39
N ASP A 569 28.55 -7.60 -9.30
CA ASP A 569 27.85 -8.19 -8.16
C ASP A 569 28.80 -9.16 -7.44
N ALA A 570 29.06 -8.88 -6.16
CA ALA A 570 30.04 -9.58 -5.34
C ALA A 570 29.55 -9.66 -3.87
N PRO A 571 29.85 -10.76 -3.16
CA PRO A 571 29.44 -10.90 -1.76
C PRO A 571 30.21 -9.92 -0.86
N ALA A 572 29.56 -9.41 0.19
CA ALA A 572 30.21 -8.53 1.16
C ALA A 572 31.30 -9.28 1.99
N HIS A 573 31.08 -10.57 2.24
CA HIS A 573 31.97 -11.41 3.03
C HIS A 573 32.23 -12.75 2.34
N VAL A 574 33.44 -13.29 2.49
CA VAL A 574 33.76 -14.67 2.11
C VAL A 574 34.64 -15.32 3.16
N GLN A 575 34.49 -16.62 3.38
CA GLN A 575 35.38 -17.36 4.27
C GLN A 575 36.74 -17.60 3.60
N SER A 576 37.83 -17.44 4.37
CA SER A 576 39.19 -17.74 3.89
C SER A 576 39.27 -19.14 3.28
N GLY A 577 39.79 -19.26 2.06
CA GLY A 577 39.95 -20.55 1.37
C GLY A 577 38.70 -21.09 0.66
N LYS A 578 37.55 -20.39 0.72
CA LYS A 578 36.35 -20.70 -0.07
C LYS A 578 36.24 -19.82 -1.30
N ALA A 579 35.75 -20.35 -2.40
CA ALA A 579 35.53 -19.55 -3.62
C ALA A 579 34.39 -18.55 -3.41
N ALA A 580 34.66 -17.27 -3.69
CA ALA A 580 33.65 -16.24 -3.90
C ALA A 580 33.19 -16.29 -5.36
N GLN A 581 31.89 -16.30 -5.58
CA GLN A 581 31.30 -16.07 -6.91
C GLN A 581 31.21 -14.56 -7.15
N LEU A 582 31.68 -14.11 -8.32
CA LEU A 582 31.80 -12.71 -8.69
C LEU A 582 31.19 -12.54 -10.09
N ASN A 583 30.12 -11.77 -10.22
CA ASN A 583 29.36 -11.66 -11.45
C ASN A 583 29.58 -10.28 -12.08
N VAL A 584 30.20 -10.23 -13.26
CA VAL A 584 30.32 -8.98 -14.02
C VAL A 584 29.12 -8.87 -14.96
N LYS A 585 28.34 -7.79 -14.85
CA LYS A 585 27.21 -7.51 -15.72
C LYS A 585 27.62 -6.50 -16.78
N VAL A 586 27.39 -6.80 -18.05
CA VAL A 586 27.62 -5.89 -19.17
C VAL A 586 26.28 -5.51 -19.79
N THR A 587 26.00 -4.21 -19.88
CA THR A 587 24.76 -3.68 -20.46
C THR A 587 25.07 -2.91 -21.73
N ASN A 588 24.38 -3.20 -22.83
CA ASN A 588 24.43 -2.36 -24.02
C ASN A 588 23.50 -1.15 -23.85
N LEU A 589 24.07 0.01 -23.57
CA LEU A 589 23.37 1.30 -23.50
C LEU A 589 23.41 2.06 -24.84
N GLY A 590 23.98 1.46 -25.88
CA GLY A 590 24.04 1.99 -27.23
C GLY A 590 22.76 1.74 -28.02
N THR A 591 22.59 2.49 -29.10
CA THR A 591 21.50 2.27 -30.08
C THR A 591 21.85 1.26 -31.16
N ALA A 592 23.11 0.83 -31.25
CA ALA A 592 23.58 -0.22 -32.14
C ALA A 592 23.90 -1.52 -31.37
N LYS A 593 23.86 -2.64 -32.10
CA LYS A 593 24.27 -3.94 -31.60
C LYS A 593 25.78 -3.93 -31.27
N ALA A 594 26.14 -4.44 -30.10
CA ALA A 594 27.52 -4.64 -29.69
C ALA A 594 27.99 -6.07 -29.98
N SER A 595 29.18 -6.20 -30.56
CA SER A 595 29.80 -7.48 -30.91
C SER A 595 31.32 -7.41 -30.73
N GLY A 596 31.93 -8.52 -30.30
CA GLY A 596 33.38 -8.68 -30.23
C GLY A 596 34.08 -7.86 -29.15
N TYR A 597 33.40 -7.57 -28.05
CA TYR A 597 34.01 -6.98 -26.84
C TYR A 597 34.56 -8.05 -25.90
N LYS A 598 35.31 -7.64 -24.87
CA LYS A 598 35.85 -8.53 -23.83
C LYS A 598 35.43 -8.06 -22.45
N VAL A 599 35.29 -9.00 -21.52
CA VAL A 599 34.92 -8.73 -20.12
C VAL A 599 36.07 -9.16 -19.22
N HIS A 600 36.46 -8.32 -18.29
CA HIS A 600 37.59 -8.54 -17.38
C HIS A 600 37.15 -8.46 -15.93
N LEU A 601 37.64 -9.40 -15.12
CA LEU A 601 37.63 -9.28 -13.67
C LEU A 601 39.00 -8.80 -13.17
N PHE A 602 39.00 -7.81 -12.28
CA PHE A 602 40.18 -7.36 -11.56
C PHE A 602 40.08 -7.71 -10.08
N ILE A 603 41.17 -8.21 -9.49
CA ILE A 603 41.34 -8.43 -8.05
C ILE A 603 42.50 -7.57 -7.54
N ASP A 604 42.29 -6.76 -6.51
CA ASP A 604 43.28 -5.82 -5.95
C ASP A 604 43.96 -4.96 -7.03
N GLY A 605 43.16 -4.48 -7.99
CA GLY A 605 43.62 -3.66 -9.12
C GLY A 605 44.40 -4.40 -10.20
N LYS A 606 44.53 -5.73 -10.13
CA LYS A 606 45.21 -6.55 -11.15
C LYS A 606 44.21 -7.38 -11.94
N LYS A 607 44.36 -7.40 -13.27
CA LYS A 607 43.54 -8.22 -14.16
C LYS A 607 43.73 -9.70 -13.76
N PHE A 608 42.63 -10.35 -13.38
CA PHE A 608 42.61 -11.72 -12.90
C PHE A 608 42.23 -12.68 -14.04
N GLU A 609 41.08 -12.45 -14.67
CA GLU A 609 40.53 -13.31 -15.71
C GLU A 609 39.83 -12.49 -16.81
N THR A 610 39.59 -13.11 -17.96
CA THR A 610 38.96 -12.46 -19.12
C THR A 610 38.07 -13.45 -19.86
N GLU A 611 36.87 -13.01 -20.20
CA GLU A 611 35.93 -13.72 -21.06
C GLU A 611 35.64 -12.93 -22.34
N GLU A 612 35.27 -13.64 -23.39
CA GLU A 612 34.81 -13.03 -24.65
C GLU A 612 33.33 -12.67 -24.51
N GLY A 613 32.97 -11.47 -24.94
CA GLY A 613 31.59 -10.99 -24.90
C GLY A 613 30.71 -11.63 -25.96
N GLU A 614 29.47 -11.92 -25.61
CA GLU A 614 28.45 -12.32 -26.57
C GLU A 614 27.88 -11.13 -27.36
N ASP A 615 27.08 -11.40 -28.39
CA ASP A 615 26.38 -10.36 -29.14
C ASP A 615 25.27 -9.75 -28.28
N LEU A 616 25.33 -8.44 -28.02
CA LEU A 616 24.32 -7.72 -27.24
C LEU A 616 23.54 -6.74 -28.11
N GLU A 617 22.24 -6.99 -28.27
CA GLU A 617 21.31 -6.01 -28.84
C GLU A 617 21.15 -4.78 -27.91
N PRO A 618 20.72 -3.62 -28.42
CA PRO A 618 20.43 -2.44 -27.59
C PRO A 618 19.57 -2.76 -26.36
N ASN A 619 19.99 -2.26 -25.19
CA ASN A 619 19.40 -2.49 -23.86
C ASN A 619 19.49 -3.93 -23.32
N ALA A 620 20.10 -4.87 -24.02
CA ALA A 620 20.35 -6.20 -23.49
C ALA A 620 21.46 -6.19 -22.42
N VAL A 621 21.39 -7.14 -21.49
CA VAL A 621 22.39 -7.37 -20.43
C VAL A 621 22.90 -8.80 -20.54
N ALA A 622 24.20 -8.97 -20.37
CA ALA A 622 24.86 -10.27 -20.22
C ALA A 622 25.59 -10.33 -18.87
N THR A 623 25.54 -11.48 -18.20
CA THR A 623 26.24 -11.72 -16.93
C THR A 623 27.34 -12.75 -17.13
N TYR A 624 28.54 -12.43 -16.67
CA TYR A 624 29.74 -13.25 -16.77
C TYR A 624 30.16 -13.67 -15.36
N GLU A 625 30.18 -14.97 -15.09
CA GLU A 625 30.44 -15.53 -13.76
C GLU A 625 31.91 -15.90 -13.58
N PHE A 626 32.55 -15.33 -12.57
CA PHE A 626 33.92 -15.64 -12.18
C PHE A 626 33.96 -16.26 -10.78
N ALA A 627 35.01 -17.03 -10.50
CA ALA A 627 35.24 -17.60 -9.17
C ALA A 627 36.64 -17.23 -8.66
N TYR A 628 36.71 -16.63 -7.47
CA TYR A 628 37.98 -16.28 -6.83
C TYR A 628 38.08 -16.87 -5.42
N THR A 629 39.14 -17.62 -5.14
CA THR A 629 39.42 -18.13 -3.78
C THR A 629 40.48 -17.25 -3.10
N PRO A 630 40.14 -16.50 -2.04
CA PRO A 630 41.11 -15.70 -1.31
C PRO A 630 42.14 -16.59 -0.63
N LYS A 631 43.40 -16.15 -0.67
CA LYS A 631 44.51 -16.84 -0.01
C LYS A 631 44.37 -16.78 1.52
N LEU A 632 45.02 -17.73 2.20
CA LEU A 632 45.11 -17.72 3.66
C LEU A 632 45.73 -16.42 4.17
N HIS A 633 45.19 -15.89 5.28
CA HIS A 633 45.60 -14.64 5.93
C HIS A 633 45.33 -13.35 5.14
N VAL A 634 44.51 -13.41 4.08
CA VAL A 634 43.91 -12.21 3.49
C VAL A 634 42.78 -11.76 4.41
N GLY A 635 42.81 -10.51 4.88
CA GLY A 635 41.71 -9.93 5.66
C GLY A 635 40.58 -9.38 4.78
N LYS A 636 40.92 -8.90 3.59
CA LYS A 636 39.99 -8.40 2.57
C LYS A 636 40.68 -8.27 1.20
N PHE A 637 39.89 -8.17 0.14
CA PHE A 637 40.36 -7.87 -1.23
C PHE A 637 39.37 -6.97 -1.95
N THR A 638 39.81 -6.28 -3.01
CA THR A 638 38.92 -5.49 -3.88
C THR A 638 38.66 -6.19 -5.20
N VAL A 639 37.46 -6.00 -5.76
CA VAL A 639 37.01 -6.56 -7.04
C VAL A 639 36.46 -5.45 -7.96
N ARG A 640 36.68 -5.59 -9.28
CA ARG A 640 36.11 -4.69 -10.30
C ARG A 640 35.85 -5.43 -11.62
N GLY A 641 34.69 -5.20 -12.22
CA GLY A 641 34.37 -5.62 -13.59
C GLY A 641 34.71 -4.53 -14.61
N GLU A 642 35.20 -4.91 -15.78
CA GLU A 642 35.54 -3.97 -16.86
C GLU A 642 35.22 -4.56 -18.24
N VAL A 643 34.61 -3.76 -19.11
CA VAL A 643 34.32 -4.13 -20.51
C VAL A 643 35.26 -3.40 -21.47
N GLU A 644 36.00 -4.16 -22.28
CA GLU A 644 36.92 -3.64 -23.30
C GLU A 644 36.28 -3.75 -24.68
N TRP A 645 35.94 -2.61 -25.28
CA TRP A 645 35.40 -2.54 -26.65
C TRP A 645 35.87 -1.29 -27.38
N ALA A 646 36.58 -1.45 -28.49
CA ALA A 646 37.19 -0.32 -29.21
C ALA A 646 36.17 0.60 -29.89
N ALA A 647 34.99 0.08 -30.23
CA ALA A 647 33.92 0.85 -30.84
C ALA A 647 33.10 1.66 -29.81
N ASP A 648 33.33 1.42 -28.51
CA ASP A 648 32.66 2.13 -27.43
C ASP A 648 32.98 3.63 -27.45
N MET A 649 31.94 4.45 -27.54
CA MET A 649 32.02 5.90 -27.62
C MET A 649 31.95 6.57 -26.25
N PHE A 650 31.66 5.84 -25.17
CA PHE A 650 31.53 6.37 -23.80
C PHE A 650 32.28 5.54 -22.76
N GLN A 651 33.61 5.49 -22.89
CA GLN A 651 34.50 4.67 -22.06
C GLN A 651 34.43 4.87 -20.52
N ALA A 652 33.73 5.90 -20.03
CA ALA A 652 33.67 6.24 -18.62
C ALA A 652 32.83 5.25 -17.78
N ASN A 653 31.85 4.59 -18.39
CA ASN A 653 30.99 3.58 -17.72
C ASN A 653 31.45 2.13 -17.99
N ASN A 654 32.56 1.94 -18.70
CA ASN A 654 33.09 0.61 -19.02
C ASN A 654 33.70 -0.10 -17.80
N LYS A 655 33.68 0.53 -16.63
CA LYS A 655 34.26 0.02 -15.39
C LYS A 655 33.21 0.09 -14.29
N SER A 656 33.01 -1.01 -13.59
CA SER A 656 32.27 -1.00 -12.33
C SER A 656 33.04 -0.18 -11.29
N ILE A 657 32.37 0.14 -10.17
CA ILE A 657 33.06 0.60 -8.97
C ILE A 657 34.00 -0.49 -8.44
N ASP A 658 35.04 -0.09 -7.69
CA ASP A 658 35.84 -1.03 -6.90
C ASP A 658 34.99 -1.45 -5.67
N TYR A 659 34.65 -2.73 -5.56
CA TYR A 659 33.91 -3.29 -4.44
C TYR A 659 34.86 -4.03 -3.47
N THR A 660 34.68 -3.85 -2.16
CA THR A 660 35.53 -4.52 -1.15
C THR A 660 34.82 -5.73 -0.58
N VAL A 661 35.49 -6.88 -0.63
CA VAL A 661 35.04 -8.14 -0.02
C VAL A 661 35.88 -8.41 1.22
N GLU A 662 35.24 -8.49 2.38
CA GLU A 662 35.89 -8.81 3.65
C GLU A 662 36.03 -10.34 3.81
N VAL A 663 37.14 -10.80 4.39
CA VAL A 663 37.40 -12.23 4.60
C VAL A 663 37.16 -12.58 6.06
N VAL A 664 36.10 -13.35 6.32
CA VAL A 664 35.64 -13.68 7.67
C VAL A 664 36.20 -15.00 8.18
N SER A 665 36.19 -15.13 9.51
CA SER A 665 36.67 -16.30 10.24
C SER A 665 35.58 -17.38 10.26
N SER A 666 35.96 -18.65 10.10
CA SER A 666 35.09 -19.79 10.35
C SER A 666 34.71 -19.88 11.84
N PRO A 667 33.45 -20.19 12.19
CA PRO A 667 33.07 -20.50 13.57
C PRO A 667 33.55 -21.88 14.05
N LEU A 668 34.06 -22.73 13.14
CA LEU A 668 34.47 -24.10 13.48
C LEU A 668 35.82 -24.14 14.22
N PRO A 669 35.99 -25.00 15.24
CA PRO A 669 37.21 -25.06 16.05
C PRO A 669 38.45 -25.36 15.21
N ALA A 670 39.52 -24.60 15.44
CA ALA A 670 40.81 -24.77 14.78
C ALA A 670 41.87 -25.37 15.72
N ILE A 671 42.94 -25.90 15.12
CA ILE A 671 44.14 -26.31 15.86
C ILE A 671 44.85 -25.07 16.41
N ASN A 672 45.10 -25.06 17.72
CA ASN A 672 45.75 -23.93 18.39
C ASN A 672 47.16 -24.29 18.91
N ASP A 673 47.54 -25.56 18.81
CA ASP A 673 48.76 -26.14 19.37
C ASP A 673 49.64 -26.81 18.31
N LEU A 674 49.54 -26.39 17.04
CA LEU A 674 50.43 -26.85 15.98
C LEU A 674 51.88 -26.58 16.41
N ALA A 675 52.74 -27.59 16.29
CA ALA A 675 54.16 -27.54 16.55
C ALA A 675 54.95 -28.13 15.38
N ALA A 676 56.17 -27.63 15.18
CA ALA A 676 57.11 -28.13 14.17
C ALA A 676 58.49 -28.42 14.77
N THR A 677 59.17 -29.44 14.27
CA THR A 677 60.60 -29.69 14.54
C THR A 677 61.48 -29.12 13.44
N ASP A 678 62.79 -29.04 13.70
CA ASP A 678 63.84 -28.64 12.75
C ASP A 678 63.98 -29.58 11.54
N LYS A 679 63.28 -30.72 11.53
CA LYS A 679 63.27 -31.72 10.44
C LYS A 679 61.91 -31.85 9.74
N GLY A 680 61.05 -30.84 9.83
CA GLY A 680 59.77 -30.85 9.12
C GLY A 680 58.69 -31.77 9.71
N VAL A 681 58.86 -32.23 10.95
CA VAL A 681 57.82 -33.02 11.64
C VAL A 681 56.84 -32.05 12.28
N LEU A 682 55.59 -32.08 11.82
CA LEU A 682 54.46 -31.33 12.35
C LEU A 682 53.63 -32.22 13.30
N THR A 683 53.18 -31.65 14.41
CA THR A 683 52.33 -32.33 15.41
C THR A 683 51.27 -31.37 15.97
N TRP A 684 50.07 -31.87 16.24
CA TRP A 684 48.98 -31.14 16.88
C TRP A 684 48.10 -32.09 17.73
N SER A 685 47.26 -31.56 18.61
CA SER A 685 46.29 -32.39 19.34
C SER A 685 45.11 -32.80 18.45
N ALA A 686 44.54 -33.97 18.71
CA ALA A 686 43.25 -34.35 18.10
C ALA A 686 42.18 -33.35 18.51
N MET A 687 41.24 -33.04 17.62
CA MET A 687 40.13 -32.14 17.96
C MET A 687 39.16 -32.87 18.88
N ASP A 688 38.80 -32.20 19.99
CA ASP A 688 37.70 -32.62 20.84
C ASP A 688 36.40 -32.16 20.18
N VAL A 689 35.59 -33.12 19.76
CA VAL A 689 34.44 -32.89 18.88
C VAL A 689 33.13 -33.35 19.48
N ASP A 690 33.17 -33.87 20.71
CA ASP A 690 31.99 -34.22 21.48
C ASP A 690 31.49 -32.96 22.21
N GLY A 691 30.28 -32.51 21.88
CA GLY A 691 29.59 -31.45 22.62
C GLY A 691 30.29 -30.08 22.60
N VAL A 692 30.99 -29.74 21.51
CA VAL A 692 31.65 -28.43 21.36
C VAL A 692 30.63 -27.31 21.40
N LYS A 693 30.89 -26.34 22.28
CA LYS A 693 30.13 -25.11 22.37
C LYS A 693 30.44 -24.21 21.16
N VAL A 694 29.43 -23.92 20.36
CA VAL A 694 29.45 -22.98 19.23
C VAL A 694 28.62 -21.76 19.61
N THR A 695 29.05 -20.57 19.18
CA THR A 695 28.24 -19.34 19.18
C THR A 695 28.21 -18.82 17.75
N ASP A 696 27.01 -18.62 17.21
CA ASP A 696 26.76 -18.03 15.91
C ASP A 696 26.17 -16.62 16.10
N ASP A 697 26.93 -15.61 15.68
CA ASP A 697 26.58 -14.18 15.69
C ASP A 697 26.03 -13.70 14.34
N PHE A 698 25.83 -14.62 13.38
CA PHE A 698 25.32 -14.37 12.04
C PHE A 698 26.16 -13.43 11.14
N GLU A 699 27.34 -13.00 11.59
CA GLU A 699 28.21 -12.08 10.85
C GLU A 699 28.83 -12.70 9.60
N SER A 700 28.97 -14.03 9.60
CA SER A 700 29.63 -14.76 8.51
C SER A 700 28.75 -14.98 7.27
N TYR A 701 27.44 -14.68 7.38
CA TYR A 701 26.48 -14.92 6.31
C TYR A 701 26.29 -13.70 5.42
N THR A 702 25.89 -13.97 4.16
CA THR A 702 25.63 -12.91 3.19
C THR A 702 24.46 -12.05 3.69
N PRO A 703 24.64 -10.72 3.84
CA PRO A 703 23.57 -9.83 4.26
C PRO A 703 22.32 -10.03 3.41
N TRP A 704 21.16 -9.93 4.03
CA TRP A 704 19.83 -10.05 3.42
C TRP A 704 19.50 -11.43 2.82
N SER A 705 20.26 -12.48 3.15
CA SER A 705 19.96 -13.84 2.69
C SER A 705 18.76 -14.44 3.42
N ILE A 706 17.93 -15.14 2.65
CA ILE A 706 16.67 -15.75 3.11
C ILE A 706 16.69 -17.28 2.97
N ALA A 707 17.81 -17.81 2.50
CA ALA A 707 18.09 -19.22 2.30
C ALA A 707 19.61 -19.42 2.35
N ARG A 708 20.05 -20.67 2.57
CA ARG A 708 21.49 -21.06 2.61
C ARG A 708 22.29 -20.30 3.68
N VAL A 709 21.67 -20.04 4.83
CA VAL A 709 22.32 -19.42 6.00
C VAL A 709 23.11 -20.52 6.74
N GLY A 710 24.26 -20.90 6.19
CA GLY A 710 25.04 -22.02 6.71
C GLY A 710 24.23 -23.33 6.75
N ASP A 711 24.29 -24.03 7.87
CA ASP A 711 23.52 -25.26 8.14
C ASP A 711 22.17 -24.99 8.84
N TRP A 712 21.80 -23.72 9.05
CA TRP A 712 20.51 -23.38 9.62
C TRP A 712 19.38 -23.75 8.66
N THR A 713 18.30 -24.30 9.21
CA THR A 713 17.09 -24.57 8.45
C THR A 713 16.07 -23.47 8.72
N LEU A 714 15.64 -22.80 7.65
CA LEU A 714 14.58 -21.79 7.69
C LEU A 714 13.30 -22.41 7.15
N TYR A 715 12.24 -22.43 7.95
CA TYR A 715 10.96 -22.99 7.53
C TYR A 715 9.83 -21.95 7.70
N ASP A 716 9.28 -21.55 6.55
CA ASP A 716 8.17 -20.62 6.44
C ASP A 716 6.86 -21.43 6.44
N GLY A 717 6.23 -21.49 7.60
CA GLY A 717 5.02 -22.28 7.85
C GLY A 717 3.73 -21.54 7.56
N ASP A 718 3.74 -20.21 7.49
CA ASP A 718 2.56 -19.38 7.20
C ASP A 718 2.48 -18.98 5.72
N LYS A 719 3.63 -18.89 5.02
CA LYS A 719 3.76 -18.36 3.66
C LYS A 719 3.15 -16.97 3.51
N GLY A 720 3.12 -16.22 4.60
CA GLY A 720 2.46 -14.94 4.72
C GLY A 720 3.22 -13.82 4.03
N THR A 721 2.50 -12.76 3.69
CA THR A 721 3.12 -11.54 3.17
C THR A 721 3.91 -10.85 4.28
N VAL A 722 5.15 -10.47 3.98
CA VAL A 722 6.02 -9.78 4.94
C VAL A 722 5.89 -8.27 4.79
N TYR A 723 5.81 -7.53 5.90
CA TYR A 723 5.82 -6.06 5.82
C TYR A 723 7.16 -5.57 5.25
N THR A 724 7.14 -4.48 4.52
CA THR A 724 8.33 -3.73 4.10
C THR A 724 8.56 -2.53 5.01
N PHE A 725 9.77 -2.00 5.07
CA PHE A 725 10.02 -0.72 5.73
C PHE A 725 9.60 0.43 4.79
N GLY A 726 8.64 1.25 5.20
CA GLY A 726 8.09 2.32 4.35
C GLY A 726 9.17 3.25 3.78
N GLY A 727 9.35 3.22 2.46
CA GLY A 727 10.35 4.04 1.75
C GLY A 727 11.82 3.59 1.91
N ILE A 728 12.10 2.57 2.72
CA ILE A 728 13.45 2.02 2.95
C ILE A 728 13.58 0.72 2.16
N GLN A 729 14.66 0.60 1.39
CA GLN A 729 14.86 -0.49 0.42
C GLN A 729 16.05 -1.37 0.83
N HIS A 730 15.90 -2.69 0.67
CA HIS A 730 16.95 -3.70 0.87
C HIS A 730 16.66 -4.95 0.01
N PRO A 731 17.66 -5.81 -0.28
CA PRO A 731 17.43 -7.08 -0.97
C PRO A 731 16.40 -7.97 -0.24
N ASN A 732 15.60 -8.72 -1.00
CA ASN A 732 14.52 -9.59 -0.52
C ASN A 732 13.43 -8.87 0.33
N SER A 733 13.28 -7.54 0.18
CA SER A 733 12.17 -6.82 0.79
C SER A 733 10.84 -7.27 0.18
N GLY A 734 9.83 -7.53 1.02
CA GLY A 734 8.51 -7.97 0.57
C GLY A 734 8.40 -9.44 0.14
N VAL A 735 9.51 -10.19 0.11
CA VAL A 735 9.53 -11.62 -0.25
C VAL A 735 9.08 -12.48 0.93
N ALA A 736 8.14 -13.41 0.70
CA ALA A 736 7.69 -14.37 1.71
C ALA A 736 8.85 -15.23 2.21
N GLN A 737 9.05 -15.27 3.53
CA GLN A 737 10.23 -15.84 4.17
C GLN A 737 10.00 -16.07 5.68
N ALA A 738 10.71 -17.02 6.27
CA ALA A 738 10.69 -17.22 7.72
C ALA A 738 11.56 -16.19 8.46
N TYR A 739 12.85 -16.15 8.11
CA TYR A 739 13.84 -15.24 8.66
C TYR A 739 14.79 -14.75 7.56
N ILE A 740 15.39 -13.58 7.77
CA ILE A 740 16.39 -12.97 6.90
C ILE A 740 17.64 -12.59 7.72
N VAL A 741 18.83 -12.73 7.13
CA VAL A 741 20.09 -12.20 7.68
C VAL A 741 20.04 -10.68 7.61
N PHE A 742 19.56 -10.03 8.65
CA PHE A 742 19.22 -8.61 8.64
C PHE A 742 20.43 -7.73 9.00
N ASN A 743 20.70 -6.70 8.20
CA ASN A 743 21.80 -5.75 8.42
C ASN A 743 21.28 -4.30 8.32
N PRO A 744 21.01 -3.61 9.44
CA PRO A 744 20.32 -2.32 9.40
C PRO A 744 21.15 -1.17 8.81
N TRP A 745 22.46 -1.37 8.63
CA TRP A 745 23.35 -0.37 8.01
C TRP A 745 23.39 -0.47 6.48
N GLN A 746 22.90 -1.56 5.88
CA GLN A 746 22.94 -1.80 4.43
C GLN A 746 21.57 -1.61 3.77
N VAL A 747 20.96 -0.45 4.01
CA VAL A 747 19.66 -0.06 3.43
C VAL A 747 19.78 1.21 2.58
N SER A 748 18.84 1.42 1.67
CA SER A 748 18.72 2.64 0.85
C SER A 748 17.31 3.26 0.97
N GLY A 749 17.07 4.40 0.31
CA GLY A 749 15.79 5.13 0.40
C GLY A 749 15.67 6.07 1.62
N ILE A 750 16.64 6.03 2.53
CA ILE A 750 16.72 6.88 3.72
C ILE A 750 18.16 7.42 3.88
N THR A 751 18.31 8.68 4.32
CA THR A 751 19.63 9.32 4.45
C THR A 751 19.75 10.15 5.73
N GLY A 752 20.99 10.55 6.06
CA GLY A 752 21.28 11.47 7.17
C GLY A 752 20.86 10.93 8.53
N SER A 753 20.25 11.80 9.36
CA SER A 753 19.80 11.44 10.71
C SER A 753 18.77 10.32 10.73
N ASN A 754 17.90 10.25 9.72
CA ASN A 754 16.84 9.25 9.67
C ASN A 754 17.42 7.85 9.43
N TRP A 755 18.47 7.73 8.61
CA TRP A 755 19.19 6.47 8.41
C TRP A 755 19.85 6.00 9.69
N GLN A 756 20.50 6.92 10.43
CA GLN A 756 21.13 6.57 11.70
C GLN A 756 20.09 6.14 12.75
N MET A 757 18.95 6.83 12.83
CA MET A 757 17.86 6.44 13.73
C MET A 757 17.33 5.05 13.42
N PHE A 758 17.13 4.72 12.13
CA PHE A 758 16.76 3.36 11.73
C PHE A 758 17.80 2.34 12.18
N ALA A 759 19.09 2.63 11.94
CA ALA A 759 20.17 1.74 12.33
C ALA A 759 20.25 1.53 13.85
N ASP A 760 19.99 2.57 14.64
CA ASP A 760 20.03 2.50 16.10
C ASP A 760 18.85 1.72 16.69
N ILE A 761 17.64 1.87 16.13
CA ILE A 761 16.44 1.12 16.56
C ILE A 761 16.63 -0.38 16.32
N PHE A 762 17.24 -0.73 15.20
CA PHE A 762 17.39 -2.12 14.76
C PHE A 762 18.78 -2.70 15.03
N ALA A 763 19.60 -2.03 15.85
CA ALA A 763 20.97 -2.45 16.14
C ALA A 763 21.00 -3.90 16.69
N PRO A 764 21.80 -4.81 16.10
CA PRO A 764 22.03 -6.16 16.60
C PRO A 764 22.61 -6.19 18.02
N HIS A 765 22.53 -7.35 18.68
CA HIS A 765 23.08 -7.50 20.01
C HIS A 765 24.61 -7.46 19.96
N SER A 766 25.21 -8.10 18.97
CA SER A 766 26.64 -8.02 18.65
C SER A 766 26.86 -7.81 17.15
N GLY A 767 28.07 -7.39 16.74
CA GLY A 767 28.38 -7.26 15.32
C GLY A 767 27.59 -6.18 14.54
N LYS A 768 27.19 -6.52 13.31
CA LYS A 768 26.45 -5.67 12.37
C LYS A 768 25.19 -6.36 11.81
N GLN A 769 24.93 -7.62 12.13
CA GLN A 769 23.83 -8.40 11.60
C GLN A 769 23.14 -9.21 12.69
N SER A 770 21.88 -9.59 12.44
CA SER A 770 21.13 -10.55 13.28
C SER A 770 20.12 -11.28 12.38
N MET A 771 19.47 -12.34 12.88
CA MET A 771 18.34 -12.94 12.17
C MET A 771 17.05 -12.20 12.50
N MET A 772 16.29 -11.77 11.49
CA MET A 772 15.00 -11.08 11.69
C MET A 772 13.86 -11.86 11.05
N SER A 773 12.75 -12.03 11.77
CA SER A 773 11.48 -12.52 11.25
C SER A 773 10.44 -11.41 11.29
N THR A 774 9.60 -11.36 10.27
CA THR A 774 8.51 -10.39 10.10
C THR A 774 7.17 -11.05 10.40
N GLY A 775 6.28 -10.37 11.12
CA GLY A 775 4.92 -10.83 11.37
C GLY A 775 4.03 -10.74 10.12
N THR A 776 2.99 -11.58 10.05
CA THR A 776 2.03 -11.62 8.92
C THR A 776 0.86 -10.65 9.10
N THR A 777 0.44 -9.99 8.01
CA THR A 777 -0.65 -8.99 8.00
C THR A 777 -2.03 -9.53 8.42
N ILE A 778 -2.88 -8.63 8.94
CA ILE A 778 -4.26 -8.89 9.39
C ILE A 778 -5.15 -9.57 8.34
N ASP A 779 -4.86 -9.37 7.05
CA ASP A 779 -5.67 -9.82 5.92
C ASP A 779 -5.63 -11.34 5.68
N THR A 780 -4.65 -12.05 6.25
CA THR A 780 -4.48 -13.49 6.03
C THR A 780 -5.23 -14.36 7.06
N GLY A 781 -5.64 -13.77 8.20
CA GLY A 781 -6.29 -14.49 9.30
C GLY A 781 -5.46 -15.64 9.90
N THR A 782 -4.19 -15.77 9.52
CA THR A 782 -3.28 -16.86 9.92
C THR A 782 -2.22 -16.29 10.87
N PRO A 783 -1.92 -16.96 12.01
CA PRO A 783 -0.82 -16.55 12.87
C PRO A 783 0.53 -16.64 12.15
N THR A 784 1.48 -15.79 12.55
CA THR A 784 2.87 -15.92 12.11
C THR A 784 3.39 -17.30 12.51
N ASN A 785 4.10 -17.99 11.62
CA ASN A 785 4.58 -19.35 11.82
C ASN A 785 5.95 -19.53 11.15
N ASN A 786 6.95 -18.79 11.66
CA ASN A 786 8.26 -18.68 11.04
C ASN A 786 9.34 -19.31 11.92
N TRP A 787 10.06 -20.29 11.37
CA TRP A 787 10.97 -21.15 12.13
C TRP A 787 12.44 -20.88 11.78
N LEU A 788 13.25 -20.65 12.81
CA LEU A 788 14.71 -20.69 12.77
C LEU A 788 15.20 -21.94 13.49
N ILE A 789 15.65 -22.94 12.74
CA ILE A 789 16.04 -24.27 13.25
C ILE A 789 17.56 -24.40 13.22
N THR A 790 18.15 -24.79 14.35
CA THR A 790 19.59 -24.98 14.51
C THR A 790 20.14 -26.06 13.59
N PRO A 791 21.45 -26.04 13.31
CA PRO A 791 22.18 -27.24 12.91
C PRO A 791 22.03 -28.38 13.94
N GLU A 792 22.48 -29.58 13.59
CA GLU A 792 22.40 -30.75 14.49
C GLU A 792 23.13 -30.46 15.83
N LEU A 793 22.51 -30.88 16.93
CA LEU A 793 22.97 -30.74 18.31
C LEU A 793 23.63 -32.02 18.83
N SER A 794 24.41 -31.91 19.91
CA SER A 794 25.16 -33.04 20.50
C SER A 794 24.29 -34.25 20.83
N GLY A 795 23.01 -34.05 21.12
CA GLY A 795 22.13 -35.08 21.69
C GLY A 795 22.32 -35.26 23.20
N GLU A 796 23.33 -34.61 23.79
CA GLU A 796 23.49 -34.56 25.24
C GLU A 796 22.58 -33.51 25.85
N GLU A 797 22.16 -33.72 27.10
CA GLU A 797 21.49 -32.69 27.89
C GLU A 797 22.34 -31.40 27.93
N GLN A 798 21.75 -30.27 27.55
CA GLN A 798 22.48 -29.01 27.42
C GLN A 798 21.59 -27.80 27.67
N THR A 799 22.21 -26.64 27.86
CA THR A 799 21.50 -25.35 27.88
C THR A 799 21.90 -24.56 26.65
N ILE A 800 20.93 -24.24 25.80
CA ILE A 800 21.09 -23.31 24.68
C ILE A 800 20.87 -21.89 25.19
N SER A 801 21.63 -20.94 24.67
CA SER A 801 21.41 -19.51 24.96
C SER A 801 21.34 -18.66 23.71
N PHE A 802 20.45 -17.69 23.67
CA PHE A 802 20.29 -16.76 22.54
C PHE A 802 19.74 -15.42 23.06
N TRP A 803 19.87 -14.37 22.26
CA TRP A 803 19.29 -13.07 22.52
C TRP A 803 18.13 -12.81 21.57
N VAL A 804 17.08 -12.15 22.06
CA VAL A 804 15.95 -11.70 21.25
C VAL A 804 15.60 -10.23 21.52
N ASN A 805 15.07 -9.55 20.50
CA ASN A 805 14.57 -8.19 20.58
C ASN A 805 13.37 -8.02 19.65
N ALA A 806 12.41 -7.17 20.05
CA ALA A 806 11.32 -6.72 19.19
C ALA A 806 11.53 -5.24 18.85
N PRO A 807 12.30 -4.90 17.80
CA PRO A 807 12.59 -3.52 17.42
C PRO A 807 11.31 -2.72 17.09
N GLY A 808 10.26 -3.40 16.62
CA GLY A 808 8.95 -2.85 16.28
C GLY A 808 8.06 -2.48 17.47
N ASP A 809 8.41 -2.82 18.70
CA ASP A 809 7.57 -2.60 19.88
C ASP A 809 7.53 -1.12 20.30
N GLU A 810 6.60 -0.37 19.72
CA GLU A 810 6.43 1.08 19.94
C GLU A 810 5.92 1.40 21.36
N ILE A 811 5.23 0.44 21.98
CA ILE A 811 4.70 0.57 23.34
C ILE A 811 5.85 0.70 24.32
N ASN A 812 6.79 -0.26 24.32
CA ASN A 812 7.93 -0.21 25.24
C ASN A 812 9.00 0.81 24.82
N ARG A 813 9.00 1.26 23.55
CA ARG A 813 9.75 2.46 23.13
C ARG A 813 9.19 3.76 23.70
N GLY A 814 7.91 3.78 24.10
CA GLY A 814 7.25 4.95 24.69
C GLY A 814 6.73 5.95 23.66
N GLU A 815 6.35 5.47 22.46
CA GLU A 815 5.74 6.32 21.42
C GLU A 815 4.39 6.88 21.86
N GLN A 816 4.06 8.10 21.42
CA GLN A 816 2.82 8.78 21.82
C GLN A 816 1.56 8.13 21.22
N SER A 817 1.69 7.43 20.10
CA SER A 817 0.60 6.78 19.37
C SER A 817 1.13 5.49 18.72
N PRO A 818 1.33 4.43 19.53
CA PRO A 818 1.96 3.20 19.05
C PRO A 818 1.06 2.48 18.04
N ASN A 819 1.67 1.95 16.97
CA ASN A 819 1.01 1.12 15.96
C ASN A 819 1.33 -0.37 16.11
N SER A 820 2.45 -0.70 16.75
CA SER A 820 2.92 -2.06 17.02
C SER A 820 3.33 -2.23 18.48
N GLY A 821 3.35 -3.48 18.95
CA GLY A 821 3.63 -3.85 20.34
C GLY A 821 4.64 -4.99 20.46
N PRO A 822 4.74 -5.62 21.64
CA PRO A 822 5.60 -6.79 21.85
C PRO A 822 5.29 -7.94 20.90
N GLU A 823 6.31 -8.71 20.54
CA GLU A 823 6.19 -9.93 19.73
C GLU A 823 6.14 -11.19 20.59
N THR A 824 5.57 -12.27 20.06
CA THR A 824 5.56 -13.57 20.74
C THR A 824 6.35 -14.62 19.98
N PHE A 825 7.03 -15.50 20.72
CA PHE A 825 7.76 -16.61 20.14
C PHE A 825 7.67 -17.86 21.01
N ASP A 826 7.82 -19.00 20.36
CA ASP A 826 7.81 -20.32 20.96
C ASP A 826 9.13 -21.04 20.70
N ILE A 827 9.41 -22.01 21.57
CA ILE A 827 10.64 -22.78 21.56
C ILE A 827 10.31 -24.26 21.43
N TYR A 828 10.99 -24.93 20.50
CA TYR A 828 10.81 -26.35 20.23
C TYR A 828 12.14 -27.09 20.15
N TYR A 829 12.10 -28.41 20.32
CA TYR A 829 13.22 -29.31 20.00
C TYR A 829 12.75 -30.53 19.20
N SER A 830 13.64 -31.18 18.47
CA SER A 830 13.39 -32.49 17.83
C SER A 830 14.51 -33.46 18.17
N GLU A 831 14.19 -34.75 18.26
CA GLU A 831 15.14 -35.84 18.50
C GLU A 831 15.64 -36.50 17.21
N ASP A 832 15.02 -36.18 16.06
CA ASP A 832 15.19 -36.95 14.82
C ASP A 832 15.62 -36.08 13.63
N ASP A 833 14.77 -35.14 13.18
CA ASP A 833 14.95 -34.39 11.93
C ASP A 833 14.51 -32.91 12.03
N THR A 834 14.63 -32.18 10.93
CA THR A 834 14.27 -30.76 10.82
C THR A 834 12.85 -30.52 10.29
N ASN A 835 12.00 -31.55 10.19
CA ASN A 835 10.61 -31.37 9.79
C ASN A 835 9.84 -30.75 10.95
N ALA A 836 9.17 -29.60 10.72
CA ALA A 836 8.42 -28.89 11.76
C ALA A 836 7.40 -29.76 12.52
N ASN A 837 6.86 -30.82 11.90
CA ASN A 837 5.94 -31.75 12.57
C ASN A 837 6.62 -32.70 13.58
N SER A 838 7.94 -32.86 13.52
CA SER A 838 8.75 -33.69 14.41
C SER A 838 9.18 -32.93 15.68
N PHE A 839 8.81 -31.65 15.81
CA PHE A 839 9.22 -30.79 16.91
C PHE A 839 8.25 -30.84 18.09
N ILE A 840 8.82 -30.88 19.29
CA ILE A 840 8.12 -30.88 20.57
C ILE A 840 8.30 -29.50 21.21
N LYS A 841 7.19 -28.85 21.53
CA LYS A 841 7.19 -27.53 22.18
C LYS A 841 7.70 -27.64 23.62
N ILE A 842 8.61 -26.76 24.02
CA ILE A 842 9.20 -26.71 25.37
C ILE A 842 8.37 -25.86 26.30
N ASN A 843 8.03 -24.64 25.87
CA ASN A 843 7.30 -23.68 26.69
C ASN A 843 5.80 -23.97 26.69
N LYS A 844 5.15 -23.79 27.84
CA LYS A 844 3.69 -23.96 27.96
C LYS A 844 2.94 -22.79 27.31
N ASP A 845 3.33 -21.58 27.70
CA ASP A 845 2.81 -20.31 27.20
C ASP A 845 3.89 -19.65 26.35
N SER A 846 3.52 -18.92 25.30
CA SER A 846 4.47 -18.23 24.42
C SER A 846 5.29 -17.20 25.19
N TYR A 847 6.57 -17.09 24.85
CA TYR A 847 7.43 -16.04 25.36
C TYR A 847 7.11 -14.72 24.65
N GLU A 848 7.39 -13.61 25.34
CA GLU A 848 7.21 -12.26 24.82
C GLU A 848 8.58 -11.59 24.64
N ALA A 849 8.80 -11.00 23.48
CA ALA A 849 9.95 -10.15 23.16
C ALA A 849 9.49 -8.69 23.09
N VAL A 850 10.26 -7.80 23.73
CA VAL A 850 10.01 -6.35 23.79
C VAL A 850 11.17 -5.58 23.15
N TYR A 851 11.05 -4.26 23.05
CA TYR A 851 12.15 -3.36 22.63
C TYR A 851 13.32 -3.32 23.62
N LYS A 852 14.03 -4.44 23.73
CA LYS A 852 15.24 -4.65 24.53
C LYS A 852 15.81 -6.03 24.25
N TRP A 853 17.07 -6.08 23.82
CA TRP A 853 17.82 -7.34 23.77
C TRP A 853 17.79 -8.06 25.12
N THR A 854 17.16 -9.23 25.12
CA THR A 854 16.96 -10.06 26.30
C THR A 854 17.50 -11.45 26.05
N LYS A 855 18.32 -11.94 26.98
CA LYS A 855 18.93 -13.26 26.91
C LYS A 855 17.97 -14.33 27.43
N TYR A 856 17.85 -15.43 26.69
CA TYR A 856 17.15 -16.63 27.11
C TYR A 856 18.15 -17.78 27.25
N ASP A 857 17.99 -18.54 28.33
CA ASP A 857 18.75 -19.76 28.62
C ASP A 857 17.75 -20.92 28.74
N ILE A 858 17.75 -21.84 27.78
CA ILE A 858 16.75 -22.91 27.67
C ILE A 858 17.43 -24.27 27.85
N ALA A 859 16.96 -25.05 28.82
CA ALA A 859 17.41 -26.42 29.02
C ALA A 859 16.78 -27.35 27.97
N LEU A 860 17.60 -28.15 27.29
CA LEU A 860 17.18 -29.20 26.37
C LEU A 860 17.43 -30.58 26.99
N PRO A 861 16.49 -31.51 26.83
CA PRO A 861 16.65 -32.87 27.33
C PRO A 861 17.74 -33.62 26.55
N GLU A 862 18.28 -34.67 27.17
CA GLU A 862 19.05 -35.70 26.46
C GLU A 862 18.20 -36.27 25.30
N GLY A 863 18.84 -36.50 24.15
CA GLY A 863 18.19 -36.92 22.91
C GLY A 863 17.88 -35.78 21.94
N ALA A 864 17.87 -34.51 22.38
CA ALA A 864 17.59 -33.38 21.50
C ALA A 864 18.67 -33.20 20.42
N LYS A 865 18.27 -33.37 19.15
CA LYS A 865 19.09 -33.23 17.95
C LYS A 865 18.93 -31.91 17.22
N TYR A 866 17.81 -31.23 17.40
CA TYR A 866 17.56 -29.91 16.81
C TYR A 866 16.79 -29.03 17.80
N PHE A 867 16.96 -27.72 17.68
CA PHE A 867 16.25 -26.70 18.44
C PHE A 867 15.68 -25.67 17.47
N ALA A 868 14.51 -25.11 17.79
CA ALA A 868 13.89 -24.08 16.97
C ALA A 868 13.40 -22.89 17.79
N ILE A 869 13.62 -21.69 17.26
CA ILE A 869 12.98 -20.44 17.69
C ILE A 869 11.91 -20.14 16.64
N VAL A 870 10.66 -20.07 17.09
CA VAL A 870 9.50 -19.92 16.20
C VAL A 870 8.79 -18.62 16.52
N HIS A 871 8.73 -17.71 15.57
CA HIS A 871 7.96 -16.47 15.68
C HIS A 871 6.47 -16.77 15.52
N THR A 872 5.64 -16.41 16.51
CA THR A 872 4.24 -16.87 16.63
C THR A 872 3.19 -15.78 16.76
N SER A 873 3.57 -14.51 16.58
CA SER A 873 2.64 -13.38 16.74
C SER A 873 1.40 -13.52 15.85
N THR A 874 0.22 -13.37 16.46
CA THR A 874 -1.06 -13.59 15.79
C THR A 874 -1.54 -12.35 15.04
N GLY A 875 -1.90 -12.51 13.75
CA GLY A 875 -2.40 -11.43 12.90
C GLY A 875 -3.72 -10.79 13.36
N SER A 876 -4.53 -11.50 14.17
CA SER A 876 -5.73 -10.92 14.79
C SER A 876 -5.39 -10.25 16.11
N LEU A 877 -4.57 -9.19 16.07
CA LEU A 877 -4.17 -8.40 17.23
C LEU A 877 -3.34 -9.20 18.28
N THR A 878 -2.20 -8.68 18.70
CA THR A 878 -1.50 -9.21 19.89
C THR A 878 -2.40 -9.10 21.13
N SER A 879 -1.99 -9.66 22.28
CA SER A 879 -2.67 -9.47 23.58
C SER A 879 -2.91 -8.00 23.95
N TYR A 880 -2.31 -7.07 23.21
CA TYR A 880 -2.36 -5.62 23.38
C TYR A 880 -3.18 -4.88 22.31
N ASN A 881 -3.82 -5.56 21.36
CA ASN A 881 -4.53 -4.92 20.24
C ASN A 881 -3.64 -4.17 19.23
N PHE A 882 -2.45 -4.70 18.92
CA PHE A 882 -1.57 -4.17 17.86
C PHE A 882 -1.23 -5.23 16.80
N GLU A 883 -0.84 -4.79 15.62
CA GLU A 883 -0.39 -5.69 14.54
C GLU A 883 0.99 -6.29 14.87
N PRO A 884 1.24 -7.56 14.49
CA PRO A 884 2.59 -8.14 14.50
C PRO A 884 3.54 -7.36 13.61
N ASP A 885 4.79 -7.18 14.04
CA ASP A 885 5.82 -6.44 13.31
C ASP A 885 7.12 -7.25 13.13
N ARG A 886 8.04 -7.25 14.11
CA ARG A 886 9.43 -7.76 13.92
C ARG A 886 10.01 -8.44 15.16
N LEU A 887 10.55 -9.65 14.97
CA LEU A 887 11.34 -10.37 15.96
C LEU A 887 12.78 -10.57 15.47
N CYS A 888 13.77 -10.07 16.21
CA CYS A 888 15.18 -10.30 15.95
C CYS A 888 15.77 -11.33 16.93
N VAL A 889 16.71 -12.15 16.44
CA VAL A 889 17.45 -13.19 17.17
C VAL A 889 18.94 -13.03 16.90
N ASP A 890 19.77 -13.11 17.93
CA ASP A 890 21.22 -12.93 17.81
C ASP A 890 22.01 -13.78 18.84
N ASP A 891 23.31 -13.95 18.60
CA ASP A 891 24.29 -14.65 19.45
C ASP A 891 23.82 -16.03 19.95
N VAL A 892 23.40 -16.91 19.03
CA VAL A 892 22.86 -18.23 19.40
C VAL A 892 23.99 -19.19 19.75
N THR A 893 23.93 -19.76 20.95
CA THR A 893 24.98 -20.58 21.54
C THR A 893 24.45 -21.95 21.94
N TYR A 894 25.06 -23.01 21.41
CA TYR A 894 24.64 -24.41 21.61
C TYR A 894 25.84 -25.36 21.56
N ARG A 895 25.64 -26.63 21.94
CA ARG A 895 26.60 -27.72 21.72
C ARG A 895 26.23 -28.48 20.47
N ALA A 896 27.11 -28.41 19.47
CA ALA A 896 26.89 -29.01 18.15
C ALA A 896 26.94 -30.55 18.18
N GLY A 897 26.15 -31.14 17.30
CA GLY A 897 26.05 -32.57 17.00
C GLY A 897 27.20 -33.04 16.15
N GLY A 898 27.98 -33.98 16.67
CA GLY A 898 28.98 -34.73 15.91
C GLY A 898 29.80 -33.88 14.95
N LEU A 899 30.69 -33.01 15.46
CA LEU A 899 31.72 -32.37 14.64
C LEU A 899 32.67 -33.46 14.10
N ARG A 900 32.29 -34.16 13.03
CA ARG A 900 33.10 -35.26 12.54
C ARG A 900 34.31 -34.70 11.79
N VAL A 901 35.49 -34.81 12.40
CA VAL A 901 36.76 -34.50 11.71
C VAL A 901 36.92 -35.51 10.56
N MET A 902 36.76 -35.03 9.34
CA MET A 902 36.98 -35.76 8.11
C MET A 902 38.47 -35.84 7.76
N GLY A 903 39.25 -34.83 8.17
CA GLY A 903 40.67 -34.76 7.85
C GLY A 903 41.36 -33.48 8.27
N TYR A 904 42.61 -33.35 7.84
CA TYR A 904 43.43 -32.15 8.03
C TYR A 904 44.07 -31.75 6.70
N ASN A 905 43.96 -30.47 6.35
CA ASN A 905 44.63 -29.87 5.21
C ASN A 905 45.90 -29.16 5.69
N VAL A 906 47.07 -29.66 5.29
CA VAL A 906 48.39 -29.09 5.66
C VAL A 906 48.87 -28.17 4.55
N TYR A 907 49.18 -26.93 4.94
CA TYR A 907 49.69 -25.88 4.07
C TYR A 907 51.15 -25.58 4.37
N ARG A 908 51.96 -25.45 3.33
CA ARG A 908 53.35 -24.98 3.36
C ARG A 908 53.46 -23.71 2.55
N ASP A 909 53.96 -22.64 3.16
CA ASP A 909 54.08 -21.31 2.55
C ASP A 909 52.77 -20.79 1.94
N GLY A 910 51.63 -21.19 2.52
CA GLY A 910 50.29 -20.84 2.04
C GLY A 910 49.76 -21.72 0.89
N VAL A 911 50.52 -22.74 0.46
CA VAL A 911 50.11 -23.70 -0.57
C VAL A 911 49.73 -25.03 0.09
N LEU A 912 48.59 -25.61 -0.30
CA LEU A 912 48.18 -26.93 0.18
C LEU A 912 49.18 -28.00 -0.29
N VAL A 913 49.84 -28.67 0.65
CA VAL A 913 50.84 -29.72 0.35
C VAL A 913 50.36 -31.12 0.70
N LYS A 914 49.40 -31.25 1.62
CA LYS A 914 48.89 -32.56 2.02
C LYS A 914 47.44 -32.49 2.51
N LYS A 915 46.65 -33.53 2.19
CA LYS A 915 45.40 -33.86 2.87
C LYS A 915 45.62 -35.14 3.69
N LEU A 916 45.19 -35.13 4.94
CA LEU A 916 45.34 -36.21 5.90
C LEU A 916 43.96 -36.67 6.39
N ASP A 917 43.86 -37.93 6.84
CA ASP A 917 42.62 -38.42 7.46
C ASP A 917 42.39 -37.81 8.85
N GLY A 918 41.16 -37.93 9.35
CA GLY A 918 40.75 -37.30 10.61
C GLY A 918 41.35 -37.92 11.88
N LYS A 919 42.16 -38.97 11.77
CA LYS A 919 42.87 -39.59 12.91
C LYS A 919 44.35 -39.21 12.95
N THR A 920 44.84 -38.54 11.90
CA THR A 920 46.26 -38.20 11.77
C THR A 920 46.57 -36.89 12.48
N THR A 921 47.35 -36.95 13.55
CA THR A 921 47.78 -35.78 14.36
C THR A 921 49.28 -35.46 14.23
N THR A 922 49.97 -36.19 13.37
CA THR A 922 51.38 -35.99 13.07
C THR A 922 51.66 -36.20 11.59
N TRP A 923 52.50 -35.36 11.00
CA TRP A 923 52.93 -35.50 9.61
C TRP A 923 54.34 -34.98 9.42
N THR A 924 55.13 -35.64 8.58
CA THR A 924 56.50 -35.21 8.24
C THR A 924 56.51 -34.70 6.80
N ASP A 925 56.95 -33.46 6.60
CA ASP A 925 57.23 -32.96 5.26
C ASP A 925 58.57 -33.50 4.77
N GLU A 926 58.57 -34.47 3.87
CA GLU A 926 59.80 -35.00 3.25
C GLU A 926 60.53 -33.95 2.39
N LYS A 927 59.82 -32.89 2.00
CA LYS A 927 60.31 -31.79 1.17
C LYS A 927 60.60 -30.54 1.99
N TYR A 928 60.74 -30.65 3.32
CA TYR A 928 61.02 -29.50 4.18
C TYR A 928 62.34 -28.78 3.89
N THR A 929 63.22 -29.39 3.09
CA THR A 929 64.52 -28.83 2.67
C THR A 929 64.46 -28.09 1.33
N ASP A 930 63.31 -28.11 0.65
CA ASP A 930 63.11 -27.39 -0.61
C ASP A 930 63.42 -25.89 -0.41
N ASP A 931 63.94 -25.25 -1.45
CA ASP A 931 64.09 -23.79 -1.45
C ASP A 931 62.79 -23.16 -1.96
N ASN A 932 62.22 -22.24 -1.18
CA ASN A 932 61.04 -21.46 -1.54
C ASN A 932 61.39 -20.05 -2.05
N GLY A 933 62.68 -19.77 -2.30
CA GLY A 933 63.17 -18.46 -2.69
C GLY A 933 63.54 -17.55 -1.51
N TYR A 934 63.40 -18.03 -0.26
CA TYR A 934 63.81 -17.34 0.98
C TYR A 934 64.88 -18.12 1.76
N GLY A 935 65.48 -19.14 1.14
CA GLY A 935 66.57 -19.96 1.68
C GLY A 935 66.12 -21.38 1.99
N ALA A 936 66.87 -22.37 1.49
CA ALA A 936 66.60 -23.79 1.66
C ALA A 936 66.35 -24.18 3.13
N GLY A 937 65.26 -24.90 3.38
CA GLY A 937 64.91 -25.37 4.73
C GLY A 937 64.07 -24.42 5.57
N ASN A 938 63.66 -23.25 5.04
CA ASN A 938 62.84 -22.28 5.76
C ASN A 938 61.42 -22.24 5.23
N HIS A 939 60.46 -22.81 5.95
CA HIS A 939 59.06 -22.84 5.56
C HIS A 939 58.15 -22.48 6.72
N LYS A 940 57.03 -21.83 6.41
CA LYS A 940 55.90 -21.67 7.34
C LYS A 940 54.84 -22.73 7.08
N TYR A 941 54.24 -23.25 8.16
CA TYR A 941 53.17 -24.23 8.07
C TYR A 941 51.95 -23.82 8.85
N ASN A 942 50.81 -24.25 8.31
CA ASN A 942 49.50 -24.16 8.94
C ASN A 942 48.72 -25.44 8.67
N VAL A 943 47.77 -25.75 9.55
CA VAL A 943 46.83 -26.86 9.37
C VAL A 943 45.42 -26.32 9.49
N ILE A 944 44.53 -26.74 8.60
CA ILE A 944 43.09 -26.50 8.67
C ILE A 944 42.39 -27.83 8.96
N VAL A 945 41.49 -27.84 9.92
CA VAL A 945 40.64 -29.00 10.21
C VAL A 945 39.51 -29.05 9.20
N VAL A 946 39.27 -30.22 8.63
CA VAL A 946 38.14 -30.49 7.73
C VAL A 946 37.10 -31.26 8.53
N TYR A 947 35.96 -30.63 8.82
CA TYR A 947 34.78 -31.25 9.41
C TYR A 947 33.79 -31.70 8.32
N ALA A 948 32.80 -32.51 8.68
CA ALA A 948 31.74 -32.93 7.76
C ALA A 948 30.91 -31.74 7.24
N ASN A 949 30.80 -30.68 8.03
CA ASN A 949 30.01 -29.49 7.75
C ASN A 949 30.84 -28.25 7.36
N GLY A 950 32.17 -28.36 7.23
CA GLY A 950 32.99 -27.22 6.80
C GLY A 950 34.46 -27.31 7.18
N GLU A 951 35.20 -26.25 6.88
CA GLU A 951 36.62 -26.12 7.26
C GLU A 951 36.77 -25.13 8.42
N SER A 952 37.67 -25.41 9.36
CA SER A 952 38.02 -24.52 10.46
C SER A 952 38.75 -23.27 10.00
N ASN A 953 39.01 -22.35 10.95
CA ASN A 953 40.06 -21.36 10.76
C ASN A 953 41.44 -22.01 10.60
N VAL A 954 42.38 -21.21 10.08
CA VAL A 954 43.79 -21.56 10.01
C VAL A 954 44.39 -21.71 11.42
N SER A 955 45.21 -22.74 11.64
CA SER A 955 45.92 -22.92 12.91
C SER A 955 46.87 -21.78 13.25
N ASN A 956 47.41 -21.79 14.47
CA ASN A 956 48.65 -21.06 14.77
C ASN A 956 49.74 -21.42 13.74
N THR A 957 50.56 -20.43 13.37
CA THR A 957 51.62 -20.61 12.37
C THR A 957 52.90 -21.13 13.04
N VAL A 958 53.51 -22.16 12.47
CA VAL A 958 54.81 -22.68 12.90
C VAL A 958 55.83 -22.61 11.78
N TYR A 959 57.11 -22.69 12.14
CA TYR A 959 58.21 -22.57 11.22
C TYR A 959 59.14 -23.77 11.35
N VAL A 960 59.64 -24.23 10.21
CA VAL A 960 60.81 -25.09 10.10
C VAL A 960 61.92 -24.21 9.56
N GLY A 961 63.09 -24.19 10.22
CA GLY A 961 64.20 -23.29 9.88
C GLY A 961 64.22 -21.97 10.66
N ASP A 962 65.03 -20.99 10.24
CA ASP A 962 65.05 -19.64 10.83
C ASP A 962 63.87 -18.84 10.25
N PRO A 963 62.83 -18.48 11.05
CA PRO A 963 61.69 -17.71 10.59
C PRO A 963 62.05 -16.31 10.08
N ALA A 964 63.30 -15.89 10.24
CA ALA A 964 63.84 -14.63 9.74
C ALA A 964 64.98 -14.80 8.72
N ALA A 965 65.12 -15.99 8.12
CA ALA A 965 65.89 -16.18 6.89
C ALA A 965 65.13 -15.51 5.73
N GLY A 966 65.81 -14.60 5.02
CA GLY A 966 65.21 -13.75 3.99
C GLY A 966 64.83 -12.33 4.43
N VAL A 967 64.95 -11.99 5.73
CA VAL A 967 64.84 -10.59 6.18
C VAL A 967 66.23 -9.93 6.12
N ASP A 968 66.60 -9.43 4.94
CA ASP A 968 67.90 -8.76 4.74
C ASP A 968 67.93 -7.32 5.28
N SER A 969 66.77 -6.65 5.33
CA SER A 969 66.63 -5.30 5.92
C SER A 969 65.20 -4.99 6.35
N VAL A 970 65.06 -4.15 7.38
CA VAL A 970 63.78 -3.59 7.85
C VAL A 970 63.81 -2.09 7.60
N VAL A 971 63.01 -1.60 6.65
CA VAL A 971 62.91 -0.16 6.37
C VAL A 971 62.02 0.49 7.43
N VAL A 972 62.63 1.25 8.34
CA VAL A 972 61.92 2.07 9.33
C VAL A 972 62.08 3.53 8.93
N ASN A 973 61.01 4.16 8.45
CA ASN A 973 61.00 5.61 8.26
C ASN A 973 61.04 6.30 9.63
N GLY A 974 62.12 7.06 9.91
CA GLY A 974 62.21 7.94 11.08
C GLY A 974 62.93 7.40 12.33
N VAL A 975 63.96 6.55 12.20
CA VAL A 975 64.71 6.01 13.34
C VAL A 975 65.32 7.13 14.22
N LYS A 976 64.90 7.20 15.50
CA LYS A 976 65.69 7.82 16.57
C LYS A 976 66.54 6.73 17.23
N THR A 977 67.86 6.82 17.16
CA THR A 977 68.79 5.96 17.89
C THR A 977 68.69 6.23 19.39
N ASN A 978 67.88 5.46 20.11
CA ASN A 978 67.61 5.66 21.53
C ASN A 978 67.56 4.34 22.33
N ASN A 979 68.12 3.26 21.78
CA ASN A 979 68.17 1.92 22.39
C ASN A 979 66.81 1.31 22.71
N ARG A 980 65.72 1.87 22.21
CA ARG A 980 64.40 1.26 22.31
C ARG A 980 64.39 -0.09 21.59
N VAL A 981 63.91 -1.08 22.31
CA VAL A 981 63.72 -2.46 21.87
C VAL A 981 62.24 -2.60 21.54
N TYR A 982 61.97 -3.11 20.35
CA TYR A 982 60.64 -3.41 19.88
C TYR A 982 60.55 -4.91 19.59
N THR A 983 59.39 -5.50 19.82
CA THR A 983 59.05 -6.78 19.21
C THR A 983 58.99 -6.63 17.69
N ILE A 984 59.05 -7.75 16.97
CA ILE A 984 58.87 -7.76 15.50
C ILE A 984 57.53 -7.17 15.03
N ASN A 985 56.51 -7.13 15.90
CA ASN A 985 55.22 -6.50 15.61
C ASN A 985 55.20 -5.00 15.95
N GLY A 986 56.37 -4.37 16.18
CA GLY A 986 56.49 -2.94 16.45
C GLY A 986 56.09 -2.52 17.88
N LYS A 987 55.76 -3.46 18.78
CA LYS A 987 55.45 -3.14 20.18
C LYS A 987 56.73 -2.83 20.95
N TYR A 988 56.77 -1.65 21.58
CA TYR A 988 57.88 -1.24 22.45
C TYR A 988 57.95 -2.11 23.71
N VAL A 989 59.14 -2.62 24.07
CA VAL A 989 59.35 -3.54 25.20
C VAL A 989 60.46 -3.10 26.16
N GLY A 990 61.09 -1.95 25.94
CA GLY A 990 62.09 -1.39 26.85
C GLY A 990 63.27 -0.74 26.14
N ASN A 991 64.27 -0.31 26.89
CA ASN A 991 65.49 0.34 26.34
C ASN A 991 66.72 -0.58 26.39
N SER A 992 66.54 -1.86 26.70
CA SER A 992 67.60 -2.81 27.00
C SER A 992 67.17 -4.21 26.56
N LEU A 993 68.09 -4.93 25.93
CA LEU A 993 67.90 -6.34 25.56
C LEU A 993 68.15 -7.31 26.74
N LYS A 994 68.64 -6.81 27.89
CA LYS A 994 68.90 -7.66 29.07
C LYS A 994 67.63 -8.05 29.82
N ASP A 995 66.58 -7.24 29.69
CA ASP A 995 65.36 -7.33 30.49
C ASP A 995 64.20 -7.96 29.69
N VAL A 996 64.46 -8.37 28.44
CA VAL A 996 63.50 -9.03 27.57
C VAL A 996 63.76 -10.54 27.55
N LYS A 997 62.70 -11.34 27.37
CA LYS A 997 62.81 -12.80 27.30
C LYS A 997 63.60 -13.20 26.04
N GLN A 998 64.08 -14.45 26.01
CA GLN A 998 64.70 -15.03 24.81
C GLN A 998 63.75 -14.87 23.61
N GLY A 999 64.25 -14.33 22.50
CA GLY A 999 63.40 -13.98 21.37
C GLY A 999 64.02 -13.02 20.36
N LEU A 1000 63.23 -12.68 19.35
CA LEU A 1000 63.62 -11.82 18.24
C LEU A 1000 63.12 -10.39 18.45
N TYR A 1001 64.03 -9.41 18.41
CA TYR A 1001 63.73 -8.00 18.66
C TYR A 1001 64.32 -7.08 17.59
N ILE A 1002 63.79 -5.87 17.51
CA ILE A 1002 64.31 -4.75 16.74
C ILE A 1002 64.89 -3.74 17.74
N GLN A 1003 66.18 -3.46 17.66
CA GLN A 1003 66.81 -2.37 18.41
C GLN A 1003 67.61 -1.50 17.45
N ASN A 1004 67.36 -0.18 17.48
CA ASN A 1004 68.03 0.79 16.60
C ASN A 1004 67.96 0.43 15.10
N GLY A 1005 66.82 -0.09 14.64
CA GLY A 1005 66.62 -0.48 13.24
C GLY A 1005 67.36 -1.76 12.82
N LYS A 1006 67.99 -2.47 13.77
CA LYS A 1006 68.67 -3.75 13.52
C LYS A 1006 67.95 -4.90 14.21
N LYS A 1007 67.89 -6.04 13.50
CA LYS A 1007 67.49 -7.34 14.06
C LYS A 1007 68.48 -7.74 15.15
N VAL A 1008 67.98 -8.07 16.34
CA VAL A 1008 68.79 -8.63 17.42
C VAL A 1008 68.09 -9.84 18.01
N VAL A 1009 68.79 -10.97 18.04
CA VAL A 1009 68.34 -12.22 18.67
C VAL A 1009 68.89 -12.24 20.08
N VAL A 1010 68.01 -12.23 21.08
CA VAL A 1010 68.37 -12.49 22.48
C VAL A 1010 68.28 -13.99 22.69
N LYS A 1011 69.43 -14.63 22.92
CA LYS A 1011 69.56 -16.08 23.13
C LYS A 1011 69.61 -16.42 24.61
#